data_AF-A0A842VVV1-F1
#
_entry.id   AF-A0A842VVV1-F1
#
_cell.length_a   1.000
_cell.length_b   1.000
_cell.length_c   1.000
_cell.angle_alpha   90.00
_cell.angle_beta   90.00
_cell.angle_gamma   90.00
#
_symmetry.space_group_name_H-M   'P 1'
#
loop_
_entity.id
_entity.type
_entity.pdbx_description
1 polymer ?
#
loop_
_entity_poly.entity_id
_entity_poly.type
_entity_poly.pdbx_seq_one_letter_code
_entity_poly.pdbx_strand_id
1 'polypeptide(L)'
;MLKSKKMRMFVISCLIICVIAGIQNLNIDLFKASASETKTDVLYISDSMGRTFSAIELDQQTISVTTQTTDSVSFSNLDDFDVVVLNDANLTQPQISTLSAWTDVNGNGLIIIMGSNLTEGNQILSSVGFTDETVFENNTGEISDETELNEKKGLSRVNKDLDKSESPILSIVWNTAPETFYFSLIPNLKDDVTTYISMTWMGPPVEDTNYPLIAGLKKGANSGPNVYLFAGWFQEQFDSIDANEHMMIWPYFNYLMYISVQISTGNNVPEYGEWQYSPVPHLVDKIVLGLIVLCTLIGSVVLYKRVSRNKERYKEVSEDMFVKETSEPISIDKIGEKIEKEEIYVEKSDDWEVIGFHRQISGFLKLFFVMVLLLIPQLLVSSIIMPRFLNPYPQAKGWYSYTLRFFEAIWLVFDLGFNYAITKFFAQHRLERPAKAFHYVQLFIWWEVFSGIIQLFMFTFMGSIFFPLTDFSYLSWMFIIHSLIQFPGFYLVFQYFFQGNQRSDFHMIAFALQYFVLRMLLQVITVPIFKGIYNNKVMYGPAFGAGVGLLIGQLLGDVALFLITMKMYKGLDLPLKPIFRADFSKDEFIETIKFGGKMVLGEMWVPLVWLLQVYLVGIFLPNSSAQQGYFELAFEISTIPQAIALLMHSMLGSLTEAHEYKKKNLLNYTSFNGTKWGSIWTFYLCAVFWAIGREFIIGASGPNWEPAAILIPYLMIYRMLGPFSWQSDFEFASANKPIYAGISWIIEQGIRAVLLFVLLINMNSMVAVVLAYIFAIGAKDIVALIIVRKKIHKWDWNAWQAFVAPILSAIMLFIILRGLVFIFVDLLLGEGILSAMILFIFGLFIMEHIFSFFVGLFGGYDENTLKDLERAANMVTGVGFLARLYYKSAALGAKISPLHNRFKVEMYEAAQKEAEELTQIKKKIVIE
;
A
#
# COMPACT_ATOMS: atom_id res chain seq x y z
N MET A 1 -18.75 -35.44 17.86
CA MET A 1 -17.59 -34.89 18.60
C MET A 1 -16.61 -34.03 17.76
N LEU A 2 -16.85 -33.78 16.46
CA LEU A 2 -15.93 -33.06 15.55
C LEU A 2 -16.26 -31.56 15.32
N LYS A 3 -17.37 -31.04 15.86
CA LYS A 3 -17.77 -29.62 15.71
C LYS A 3 -17.05 -28.65 16.67
N SER A 4 -16.50 -29.10 17.80
CA SER A 4 -15.93 -28.19 18.82
C SER A 4 -14.46 -27.79 18.63
N LYS A 5 -13.70 -28.45 17.73
CA LYS A 5 -12.28 -28.14 17.50
C LYS A 5 -12.03 -26.98 16.54
N LYS A 6 -12.87 -26.78 15.52
CA LYS A 6 -12.75 -25.63 14.59
C LYS A 6 -13.12 -24.31 15.27
N MET A 7 -14.11 -24.37 16.16
CA MET A 7 -14.52 -23.24 16.97
C MET A 7 -13.42 -22.80 17.95
N ARG A 8 -12.59 -23.73 18.47
CA ARG A 8 -11.48 -23.38 19.37
C ARG A 8 -10.33 -22.62 18.69
N MET A 9 -9.98 -22.90 17.44
CA MET A 9 -8.95 -22.12 16.73
C MET A 9 -9.45 -20.72 16.36
N PHE A 10 -10.69 -20.61 15.87
CA PHE A 10 -11.33 -19.32 15.64
C PHE A 10 -11.50 -18.53 16.94
N VAL A 11 -11.89 -19.19 18.03
CA VAL A 11 -11.98 -18.60 19.37
C VAL A 11 -10.61 -18.24 19.93
N ILE A 12 -9.51 -18.93 19.59
CA ILE A 12 -8.14 -18.55 19.99
C ILE A 12 -7.65 -17.34 19.18
N SER A 13 -7.91 -17.27 17.87
CA SER A 13 -7.61 -16.09 17.05
C SER A 13 -8.46 -14.88 17.46
N CYS A 14 -9.76 -15.09 17.73
CA CYS A 14 -10.63 -14.09 18.33
C CYS A 14 -10.23 -13.77 19.76
N LEU A 15 -9.70 -14.71 20.56
CA LEU A 15 -9.15 -14.43 21.89
C LEU A 15 -7.87 -13.62 21.80
N ILE A 16 -7.02 -13.82 20.80
CA ILE A 16 -5.82 -12.98 20.61
C ILE A 16 -6.24 -11.56 20.20
N ILE A 17 -7.23 -11.42 19.31
CA ILE A 17 -7.81 -10.12 18.91
C ILE A 17 -8.56 -9.46 20.08
N CYS A 18 -9.34 -10.21 20.86
CA CYS A 18 -10.04 -9.73 22.06
C CYS A 18 -9.10 -9.53 23.25
N VAL A 19 -7.95 -10.20 23.29
CA VAL A 19 -6.88 -9.94 24.26
C VAL A 19 -6.20 -8.65 23.85
N ILE A 20 -5.89 -8.38 22.59
CA ILE A 20 -5.37 -7.07 22.16
C ILE A 20 -6.38 -5.93 22.42
N ALA A 21 -7.66 -6.13 22.12
CA ALA A 21 -8.72 -5.16 22.43
C ALA A 21 -9.08 -5.09 23.93
N GLY A 22 -8.77 -6.14 24.70
CA GLY A 22 -9.08 -6.28 26.13
C GLY A 22 -7.92 -5.92 27.05
N ILE A 23 -6.67 -5.94 26.57
CA ILE A 23 -5.47 -5.52 27.30
C ILE A 23 -5.57 -4.03 27.64
N GLN A 24 -6.12 -3.22 26.73
CA GLN A 24 -6.38 -1.80 27.00
C GLN A 24 -7.50 -1.56 28.04
N ASN A 25 -8.30 -2.58 28.37
CA ASN A 25 -9.31 -2.54 29.44
C ASN A 25 -8.88 -3.27 30.72
N LEU A 26 -7.69 -3.88 30.74
CA LEU A 26 -7.12 -4.49 31.93
C LEU A 26 -6.51 -3.38 32.80
N ASN A 27 -7.35 -2.78 33.62
CA ASN A 27 -6.95 -1.90 34.72
C ASN A 27 -6.18 -2.74 35.76
N ILE A 28 -4.91 -3.03 35.48
CA ILE A 28 -4.00 -3.68 36.42
C ILE A 28 -3.32 -2.55 37.18
N ASP A 29 -3.95 -2.10 38.27
CA ASP A 29 -3.46 -1.09 39.23
C ASP A 29 -2.13 -1.48 39.94
N LEU A 30 -1.45 -2.57 39.55
CA LEU A 30 -0.29 -3.12 40.26
C LEU A 30 1.04 -2.37 40.01
N PHE A 31 1.10 -1.43 39.08
CA PHE A 31 2.33 -0.69 38.74
C PHE A 31 2.14 0.83 38.65
N LYS A 32 1.29 1.42 39.49
CA LYS A 32 1.35 2.88 39.71
C LYS A 32 2.66 3.18 40.43
N ALA A 33 3.63 3.72 39.69
CA ALA A 33 4.79 4.34 40.31
C ALA A 33 4.28 5.46 41.24
N SER A 34 4.76 5.45 42.48
CA SER A 34 4.60 6.56 43.38
C SER A 34 5.37 7.76 42.82
N ALA A 35 4.68 8.81 42.42
CA ALA A 35 5.30 10.12 42.24
C ALA A 35 4.37 11.18 42.83
N SER A 36 4.75 11.62 44.02
CA SER A 36 4.30 12.84 44.65
C SER A 36 4.97 14.01 43.91
N GLU A 37 4.49 14.33 42.71
CA GLU A 37 4.81 15.60 42.06
C GLU A 37 3.66 16.58 42.33
N THR A 38 4.01 17.82 42.67
CA THR A 38 3.09 18.95 42.63
C THR A 38 2.51 19.05 41.23
N LYS A 39 1.18 18.98 41.11
CA LYS A 39 0.49 19.12 39.83
C LYS A 39 0.67 20.54 39.31
N THR A 40 0.69 20.69 38.00
CA THR A 40 0.54 21.99 37.35
C THR A 40 -0.93 22.36 37.37
N ASP A 41 -1.29 23.42 38.09
CA ASP A 41 -2.65 23.93 38.14
C ASP A 41 -2.91 24.85 36.94
N VAL A 42 -3.88 24.49 36.11
CA VAL A 42 -4.18 25.12 34.82
C VAL A 42 -5.55 25.76 34.85
N LEU A 43 -5.63 27.05 34.54
CA LEU A 43 -6.87 27.75 34.25
C LEU A 43 -7.15 27.72 32.74
N TYR A 44 -8.13 26.94 32.32
CA TYR A 44 -8.57 26.85 30.93
C TYR A 44 -9.76 27.77 30.68
N ILE A 45 -9.58 28.76 29.80
CA ILE A 45 -10.60 29.76 29.46
C ILE A 45 -11.05 29.52 28.03
N SER A 46 -12.31 29.12 27.87
CA SER A 46 -12.93 28.93 26.56
C SER A 46 -14.44 28.81 26.68
N ASP A 47 -15.15 29.12 25.59
CA ASP A 47 -16.60 28.92 25.50
C ASP A 47 -16.98 27.50 25.01
N SER A 48 -16.01 26.70 24.57
CA SER A 48 -16.20 25.30 24.16
C SER A 48 -15.16 24.37 24.79
N MET A 49 -15.61 23.20 25.25
CA MET A 49 -14.80 22.15 25.87
C MET A 49 -14.53 21.01 24.87
N GLY A 50 -13.88 21.36 23.76
CA GLY A 50 -13.59 20.44 22.64
C GLY A 50 -12.36 19.53 22.86
N ARG A 51 -11.75 19.07 21.76
CA ARG A 51 -10.58 18.18 21.78
C ARG A 51 -9.36 18.78 22.47
N THR A 52 -9.16 20.09 22.31
CA THR A 52 -8.06 20.82 22.95
C THR A 52 -8.13 20.72 24.47
N PHE A 53 -9.33 20.90 25.05
CA PHE A 53 -9.56 20.68 26.48
C PHE A 53 -9.29 19.23 26.86
N SER A 54 -9.87 18.28 26.11
CA SER A 54 -9.68 16.84 26.35
C SER A 54 -8.22 16.39 26.30
N ALA A 55 -7.40 17.04 25.46
CA ALA A 55 -5.97 16.78 25.34
C ALA A 55 -5.19 17.24 26.58
N ILE A 56 -5.52 18.42 27.13
CA ILE A 56 -4.90 18.97 28.34
C ILE A 56 -5.34 18.16 29.58
N GLU A 57 -6.63 17.81 29.66
CA GLU A 57 -7.19 17.03 30.77
C GLU A 57 -6.74 15.56 30.78
N LEU A 58 -6.10 15.08 29.71
CA LEU A 58 -5.75 13.67 29.54
C LEU A 58 -4.84 13.15 30.67
N ASP A 59 -3.85 13.95 31.08
CA ASP A 59 -2.88 13.61 32.13
C ASP A 59 -3.25 14.23 33.48
N GLN A 60 -4.32 13.74 34.09
CA GLN A 60 -4.79 14.19 35.39
C GLN A 60 -3.81 13.91 36.55
N GLN A 61 -2.73 13.17 36.30
CA GLN A 61 -1.71 12.89 37.32
C GLN A 61 -0.75 14.06 37.48
N THR A 62 -0.39 14.71 36.37
CA THR A 62 0.55 15.83 36.34
C THR A 62 -0.12 17.19 36.17
N ILE A 63 -1.34 17.23 35.62
CA ILE A 63 -2.10 18.46 35.36
C ILE A 63 -3.43 18.44 36.13
N SER A 64 -3.79 19.59 36.68
CA SER A 64 -5.08 19.87 37.31
C SER A 64 -5.75 21.01 36.55
N VAL A 65 -6.93 20.79 35.97
CA VAL A 65 -7.58 21.79 35.09
C VAL A 65 -8.82 22.37 35.76
N THR A 66 -8.89 23.70 35.84
CA THR A 66 -10.09 24.46 36.21
C THR A 66 -10.57 25.24 35.00
N THR A 67 -11.86 25.21 34.71
CA THR A 67 -12.44 25.85 33.52
C THR A 67 -13.21 27.12 33.85
N GLN A 68 -13.10 28.16 33.02
CA GLN A 68 -13.98 29.34 33.02
C GLN A 68 -14.45 29.65 31.58
N THR A 69 -15.64 30.24 31.45
CA THR A 69 -16.14 30.75 30.16
C THR A 69 -15.77 32.21 29.99
N THR A 70 -15.71 32.70 28.74
CA THR A 70 -15.29 34.07 28.43
C THR A 70 -16.16 35.12 29.14
N ASP A 71 -17.47 34.88 29.22
CA ASP A 71 -18.42 35.78 29.90
C ASP A 71 -18.31 35.80 31.43
N SER A 72 -17.68 34.77 32.03
CA SER A 72 -17.59 34.59 33.48
C SER A 72 -16.17 34.67 34.03
N VAL A 73 -15.20 35.10 33.21
CA VAL A 73 -13.78 35.14 33.58
C VAL A 73 -13.56 36.02 34.80
N SER A 74 -12.97 35.43 35.84
CA SER A 74 -12.53 36.12 37.05
C SER A 74 -11.08 35.77 37.39
N PHE A 75 -10.25 36.81 37.50
CA PHE A 75 -8.83 36.71 37.88
C PHE A 75 -8.58 37.02 39.36
N SER A 76 -9.60 36.90 40.22
CA SER A 76 -9.42 37.13 41.67
C SER A 76 -8.48 36.12 42.32
N ASN A 77 -8.39 34.91 41.76
CA ASN A 77 -7.62 33.78 42.28
C ASN A 77 -6.55 33.35 41.26
N LEU A 78 -6.04 34.29 40.45
CA LEU A 78 -5.10 33.97 39.37
C LEU A 78 -3.78 33.39 39.92
N ASP A 79 -3.40 33.76 41.14
CA ASP A 79 -2.20 33.26 41.84
C ASP A 79 -2.33 31.78 42.28
N ASP A 80 -3.52 31.17 42.21
CA ASP A 80 -3.73 29.75 42.50
C ASP A 80 -3.39 28.84 41.30
N PHE A 81 -3.08 29.43 40.14
CA PHE A 81 -2.79 28.71 38.91
C PHE A 81 -1.33 28.93 38.51
N ASP A 82 -0.72 27.91 37.91
CA ASP A 82 0.61 27.97 37.31
C ASP A 82 0.53 28.35 35.82
N VAL A 83 -0.52 27.91 35.12
CA VAL A 83 -0.69 28.13 33.67
C VAL A 83 -2.09 28.63 33.35
N VAL A 84 -2.19 29.64 32.49
CA VAL A 84 -3.46 30.04 31.88
C VAL A 84 -3.47 29.61 30.41
N VAL A 85 -4.52 28.90 30.00
CA VAL A 85 -4.76 28.55 28.60
C VAL A 85 -5.95 29.36 28.09
N LEU A 86 -5.69 30.31 27.21
CA LEU A 86 -6.71 31.06 26.49
C LEU A 86 -7.01 30.34 25.18
N ASN A 87 -8.19 29.74 25.04
CA ASN A 87 -8.64 29.12 23.80
C ASN A 87 -9.78 29.91 23.18
N ASP A 88 -9.42 30.79 22.23
CA ASP A 88 -10.32 31.72 21.52
C ASP A 88 -11.22 32.58 22.41
N ALA A 89 -10.69 32.99 23.57
CA ALA A 89 -11.41 33.79 24.56
C ALA A 89 -10.97 35.26 24.54
N ASN A 90 -11.89 36.17 24.21
CA ASN A 90 -11.63 37.61 24.25
C ASN A 90 -11.68 38.15 25.68
N LEU A 91 -10.61 38.83 26.09
CA LEU A 91 -10.51 39.44 27.42
C LEU A 91 -10.71 40.96 27.34
N THR A 92 -11.26 41.54 28.39
CA THR A 92 -11.34 43.00 28.55
C THR A 92 -9.95 43.59 28.84
N GLN A 93 -9.73 44.88 28.53
CA GLN A 93 -8.44 45.54 28.76
C GLN A 93 -7.89 45.38 30.21
N PRO A 94 -8.71 45.51 31.28
CA PRO A 94 -8.23 45.27 32.65
C PRO A 94 -7.78 43.82 32.90
N GLN A 95 -8.49 42.85 32.33
CA GLN A 95 -8.13 41.42 32.41
C GLN A 95 -6.81 41.17 31.66
N ILE A 96 -6.65 41.74 30.46
CA ILE A 96 -5.41 41.65 29.67
C ILE A 96 -4.22 42.21 30.46
N SER A 97 -4.35 43.39 31.07
CA SER A 97 -3.27 43.98 31.88
C SER A 97 -2.91 43.13 33.10
N THR A 98 -3.92 42.56 33.77
CA THR A 98 -3.71 41.66 34.92
C THR A 98 -2.97 40.40 34.52
N LEU A 99 -3.41 39.76 33.43
CA LEU A 99 -2.81 38.54 32.93
C LEU A 99 -1.36 38.78 32.43
N SER A 100 -1.12 39.87 31.70
CA SER A 100 0.23 40.22 31.21
C SER A 100 1.21 40.44 32.37
N ALA A 101 0.78 41.12 33.45
CA ALA A 101 1.60 41.29 34.65
C ALA A 101 1.83 39.95 35.39
N TRP A 102 0.82 39.10 35.47
CA TRP A 102 0.94 37.76 36.08
C TRP A 102 1.93 36.87 35.30
N THR A 103 2.01 36.97 33.98
CA THR A 103 2.99 36.22 33.16
C THR A 103 4.44 36.69 33.32
N ASP A 104 4.68 37.85 33.93
CA ASP A 104 6.04 38.34 34.20
C ASP A 104 6.62 37.69 35.48
N VAL A 105 5.80 37.01 36.28
CA VAL A 105 6.22 36.26 37.46
C VAL A 105 6.87 34.94 37.03
N ASN A 106 7.99 34.60 37.67
CA ASN A 106 8.73 33.38 37.36
C ASN A 106 7.93 32.13 37.75
N GLY A 107 7.82 31.17 36.83
CA GLY A 107 7.02 29.95 36.99
C GLY A 107 5.62 30.01 36.37
N ASN A 108 5.12 31.21 36.02
CA ASN A 108 3.80 31.38 35.44
C ASN A 108 3.83 31.24 33.91
N GLY A 109 2.98 30.38 33.36
CA GLY A 109 2.87 30.09 31.94
C GLY A 109 1.58 30.62 31.30
N LEU A 110 1.65 31.05 30.04
CA LEU A 110 0.47 31.45 29.25
C LEU A 110 0.47 30.76 27.89
N ILE A 111 -0.62 30.09 27.56
CA ILE A 111 -0.84 29.49 26.25
C ILE A 111 -2.00 30.22 25.60
N ILE A 112 -1.77 30.77 24.41
CA ILE A 112 -2.78 31.45 23.60
C ILE A 112 -3.03 30.59 22.37
N ILE A 113 -4.26 30.08 22.24
CA ILE A 113 -4.73 29.35 21.08
C ILE A 113 -5.70 30.25 20.35
N MET A 114 -5.30 30.67 19.16
CA MET A 114 -6.09 31.55 18.34
C MET A 114 -7.37 30.85 17.86
N GLY A 115 -8.40 31.65 17.59
CA GLY A 115 -9.62 31.25 16.88
C GLY A 115 -10.23 32.49 16.24
N SER A 116 -11.50 32.44 15.84
CA SER A 116 -12.13 33.58 15.16
C SER A 116 -12.19 34.83 16.06
N ASN A 117 -12.53 34.66 17.34
CA ASN A 117 -12.76 35.77 18.25
C ASN A 117 -11.47 36.50 18.62
N LEU A 118 -10.40 35.78 18.98
CA LEU A 118 -9.09 36.33 19.32
C LEU A 118 -8.38 36.92 18.11
N THR A 119 -8.75 36.48 16.92
CA THR A 119 -8.22 37.02 15.67
C THR A 119 -8.77 38.42 15.39
N GLU A 120 -10.07 38.62 15.66
CA GLU A 120 -10.69 39.95 15.62
C GLU A 120 -10.25 40.82 16.82
N GLY A 121 -10.15 40.22 18.01
CA GLY A 121 -9.81 40.85 19.27
C GLY A 121 -8.35 40.67 19.72
N ASN A 122 -7.38 40.85 18.82
CA ASN A 122 -5.97 40.47 19.02
C ASN A 122 -5.16 41.30 20.05
N GLN A 123 -5.81 42.18 20.82
CA GLN A 123 -5.18 43.10 21.78
C GLN A 123 -4.33 42.41 22.84
N ILE A 124 -4.66 41.15 23.16
CA ILE A 124 -3.85 40.32 24.06
C ILE A 124 -2.45 40.08 23.49
N LEU A 125 -2.31 39.86 22.18
CA LEU A 125 -1.02 39.55 21.56
C LEU A 125 -0.06 40.74 21.63
N SER A 126 -0.57 41.95 21.38
CA SER A 126 0.24 43.16 21.51
C SER A 126 0.56 43.52 22.96
N SER A 127 -0.37 43.30 23.88
CA SER A 127 -0.16 43.54 25.33
C SER A 127 0.80 42.55 25.98
N VAL A 128 0.86 41.31 25.48
CA VAL A 128 1.79 40.27 25.95
C VAL A 128 3.16 40.41 25.28
N GLY A 129 3.22 40.98 24.07
CA GLY A 129 4.47 41.34 23.40
C GLY A 129 4.79 40.53 22.14
N PHE A 130 3.83 39.81 21.54
CA PHE A 130 4.09 39.05 20.31
C PHE A 130 4.23 39.93 19.06
N THR A 131 3.47 41.02 18.98
CA THR A 131 3.43 41.93 17.82
C THR A 131 3.08 43.35 18.28
N ASP A 132 3.39 44.38 17.49
CA ASP A 132 2.85 45.74 17.72
C ASP A 132 1.51 45.97 16.99
N GLU A 133 1.08 45.00 16.19
CA GLU A 133 -0.18 45.08 15.45
C GLU A 133 -1.38 44.88 16.38
N THR A 134 -2.38 45.75 16.21
CA THR A 134 -3.63 45.75 16.98
C THR A 134 -4.84 45.41 16.13
N VAL A 135 -4.62 45.11 14.84
CA VAL A 135 -5.62 44.65 13.86
C VAL A 135 -4.89 43.77 12.85
N PHE A 136 -5.47 42.64 12.46
CA PHE A 136 -4.90 41.77 11.42
C PHE A 136 -5.67 41.93 10.10
N GLU A 137 -5.11 42.66 9.13
CA GLU A 137 -5.78 43.07 7.89
C GLU A 137 -6.23 41.93 6.95
N ASN A 138 -5.81 40.69 7.19
CA ASN A 138 -6.15 39.51 6.36
C ASN A 138 -6.92 38.41 7.09
N ASN A 139 -7.30 38.63 8.35
CA ASN A 139 -7.98 37.60 9.14
C ASN A 139 -9.43 37.94 9.52
N THR A 140 -9.90 39.15 9.24
CA THR A 140 -11.22 39.68 9.64
C THR A 140 -12.35 39.24 8.71
N GLY A 141 -12.36 37.99 8.25
CA GLY A 141 -13.42 37.46 7.39
C GLY A 141 -14.73 37.31 8.14
N GLU A 142 -15.37 38.42 8.53
CA GLU A 142 -16.81 38.40 8.80
C GLU A 142 -17.49 37.86 7.55
N ILE A 143 -17.94 36.62 7.70
CA ILE A 143 -18.62 35.77 6.74
C ILE A 143 -19.71 36.59 6.06
N SER A 144 -19.53 36.84 4.76
CA SER A 144 -20.59 37.39 3.90
C SER A 144 -20.99 36.47 2.76
N ASP A 145 -20.18 35.42 2.49
CA ASP A 145 -20.48 34.36 1.52
C ASP A 145 -19.98 33.01 2.06
N GLU A 146 -20.76 31.94 1.89
CA GLU A 146 -20.52 30.60 2.49
C GLU A 146 -19.27 29.87 1.93
N THR A 147 -18.49 30.52 1.05
CA THR A 147 -17.34 29.93 0.34
C THR A 147 -16.00 30.64 0.55
N GLU A 148 -15.91 31.67 1.40
CA GLU A 148 -14.65 32.38 1.67
C GLU A 148 -14.29 32.29 3.15
N LEU A 149 -13.87 31.10 3.56
CA LEU A 149 -13.07 30.98 4.77
C LEU A 149 -11.60 31.26 4.42
N ASN A 150 -10.73 31.45 5.42
CA ASN A 150 -9.29 31.42 5.20
C ASN A 150 -8.89 29.95 4.89
N GLU A 151 -9.35 29.42 3.75
CA GLU A 151 -9.26 28.02 3.29
C GLU A 151 -7.83 27.62 2.90
N LYS A 152 -6.87 28.53 3.07
CA LYS A 152 -5.51 28.31 2.64
C LYS A 152 -4.86 27.25 3.54
N LYS A 153 -4.32 26.22 2.90
CA LYS A 153 -3.68 25.06 3.55
C LYS A 153 -2.25 25.39 3.95
N GLY A 154 -1.97 25.34 5.25
CA GLY A 154 -0.64 25.54 5.83
C GLY A 154 0.03 24.20 6.16
N LEU A 155 1.27 24.01 5.72
CA LEU A 155 2.14 22.91 6.13
C LEU A 155 3.07 23.34 7.25
N SER A 156 3.13 22.55 8.32
CA SER A 156 4.08 22.78 9.41
C SER A 156 5.52 22.56 8.94
N ARG A 157 6.37 23.56 9.20
CA ARG A 157 7.80 23.51 8.91
C ARG A 157 8.58 23.90 10.16
N VAL A 158 9.49 23.04 10.57
CA VAL A 158 10.41 23.35 11.67
C VAL A 158 11.38 24.43 11.21
N ASN A 159 11.60 25.44 12.05
CA ASN A 159 12.61 26.44 11.81
C ASN A 159 14.01 25.79 11.85
N LYS A 160 14.75 25.89 10.73
CA LYS A 160 16.02 25.18 10.53
C LYS A 160 17.16 25.67 11.42
N ASP A 161 17.01 26.87 11.97
CA ASP A 161 18.02 27.50 12.82
C ASP A 161 17.92 27.06 14.29
N LEU A 162 16.86 26.32 14.66
CA LEU A 162 16.62 25.86 16.03
C LEU A 162 16.96 24.37 16.19
N ASP A 163 17.71 24.03 17.24
CA ASP A 163 17.98 22.64 17.61
C ASP A 163 16.95 22.11 18.65
N LYS A 164 16.78 20.79 18.72
CA LYS A 164 15.93 20.10 19.71
C LYS A 164 16.23 20.50 21.16
N SER A 165 17.45 20.95 21.45
CA SER A 165 17.83 21.43 22.78
C SER A 165 17.18 22.76 23.17
N GLU A 166 16.65 23.51 22.22
CA GLU A 166 16.08 24.85 22.48
C GLU A 166 14.63 24.81 22.97
N SER A 167 13.88 23.77 22.59
CA SER A 167 12.52 23.55 23.06
C SER A 167 12.10 22.09 22.87
N PRO A 168 11.50 21.43 23.88
CA PRO A 168 10.94 20.10 23.74
C PRO A 168 9.88 19.97 22.64
N ILE A 169 9.24 21.06 22.19
CA ILE A 169 8.31 21.08 21.04
C ILE A 169 8.99 20.57 19.76
N LEU A 170 10.29 20.80 19.61
CA LEU A 170 11.09 20.39 18.47
C LEU A 170 11.43 18.88 18.47
N SER A 171 11.14 18.17 19.58
CA SER A 171 11.28 16.71 19.65
C SER A 171 10.20 15.97 18.85
N ILE A 172 9.08 16.63 18.55
CA ILE A 172 7.99 16.08 17.76
C ILE A 172 8.40 15.91 16.29
N VAL A 173 7.94 14.82 15.67
CA VAL A 173 8.20 14.53 14.25
C VAL A 173 7.25 15.34 13.36
N TRP A 174 7.51 16.64 13.24
CA TRP A 174 6.66 17.62 12.54
C TRP A 174 6.42 17.32 11.06
N ASN A 175 7.30 16.58 10.39
CA ASN A 175 7.05 16.12 9.02
C ASN A 175 5.85 15.18 8.89
N THR A 176 5.34 14.64 10.00
CA THR A 176 4.12 13.83 10.04
C THR A 176 2.88 14.65 10.36
N ALA A 177 3.04 15.93 10.71
CA ALA A 177 1.95 16.83 11.03
C ALA A 177 1.05 17.01 9.80
N PRO A 178 -0.27 16.87 9.98
CA PRO A 178 -1.23 17.14 8.92
C PRO A 178 -1.23 18.62 8.51
N GLU A 179 -1.88 18.91 7.39
CA GLU A 179 -2.18 20.28 7.00
C GLU A 179 -3.05 20.96 8.06
N THR A 180 -2.75 22.23 8.32
CA THR A 180 -3.58 23.10 9.16
C THR A 180 -4.43 23.97 8.23
N PHE A 181 -5.73 23.92 8.46
CA PHE A 181 -6.73 24.80 7.87
C PHE A 181 -7.05 25.90 8.90
N TYR A 182 -7.78 26.95 8.54
CA TYR A 182 -8.32 27.93 9.51
C TYR A 182 -7.33 28.37 10.59
N PHE A 183 -6.49 29.36 10.27
CA PHE A 183 -5.49 29.85 11.20
C PHE A 183 -5.32 31.36 11.06
N SER A 184 -4.82 31.98 12.12
CA SER A 184 -4.57 33.41 12.16
C SER A 184 -3.24 33.75 11.51
N LEU A 185 -3.25 34.65 10.54
CA LEU A 185 -2.04 35.25 9.97
C LEU A 185 -1.56 36.34 10.90
N ILE A 186 -0.44 36.10 11.57
CA ILE A 186 0.17 37.07 12.49
C ILE A 186 1.41 37.63 11.78
N PRO A 187 1.33 38.83 11.18
CA PRO A 187 2.47 39.48 10.55
C PRO A 187 3.39 40.08 11.62
N ASN A 188 4.66 40.29 11.25
CA ASN A 188 5.60 41.13 12.00
C ASN A 188 5.69 40.78 13.50
N LEU A 189 6.13 39.55 13.81
CA LEU A 189 6.51 39.21 15.17
C LEU A 189 7.68 40.08 15.65
N LYS A 190 7.70 40.41 16.95
CA LYS A 190 8.83 41.13 17.55
C LYS A 190 10.11 40.28 17.54
N ASP A 191 11.26 40.95 17.55
CA ASP A 191 12.59 40.31 17.47
C ASP A 191 12.88 39.34 18.63
N ASP A 192 12.23 39.51 19.79
CA ASP A 192 12.36 38.66 20.97
C ASP A 192 11.42 37.43 20.95
N VAL A 193 10.54 37.33 19.95
CA VAL A 193 9.66 36.18 19.74
C VAL A 193 10.37 35.14 18.89
N THR A 194 10.45 33.91 19.43
CA THR A 194 11.01 32.78 18.69
C THR A 194 9.90 32.03 17.95
N THR A 195 9.99 31.95 16.62
CA THR A 195 9.10 31.08 15.82
C THR A 195 9.67 29.67 15.78
N TYR A 196 9.00 28.73 16.46
CA TYR A 196 9.39 27.32 16.48
C TYR A 196 8.97 26.60 15.21
N ILE A 197 7.69 26.76 14.86
CA ILE A 197 7.07 26.11 13.71
C ILE A 197 6.48 27.20 12.83
N SER A 198 6.95 27.29 11.59
CA SER A 198 6.38 28.16 10.57
C SER A 198 5.39 27.40 9.68
N MET A 199 4.55 28.13 8.97
CA MET A 199 3.63 27.58 7.99
C MET A 199 4.10 27.88 6.58
N THR A 200 4.18 26.86 5.73
CA THR A 200 4.39 27.05 4.29
C THR A 200 3.08 26.81 3.54
N TRP A 201 2.70 27.74 2.67
CA TRP A 201 1.48 27.64 1.87
C TRP A 201 1.57 26.56 0.80
N MET A 202 0.45 25.89 0.52
CA MET A 202 0.32 24.96 -0.61
C MET A 202 -0.38 25.52 -1.86
N GLY A 203 -0.85 26.78 -1.83
CA GLY A 203 -1.55 27.40 -2.96
C GLY A 203 -0.63 28.23 -3.86
N PRO A 204 -0.92 28.40 -5.17
CA PRO A 204 -0.21 29.35 -6.02
C PRO A 204 -0.58 30.80 -5.68
N PRO A 205 0.39 31.73 -5.58
CA PRO A 205 1.83 31.50 -5.58
C PRO A 205 2.31 30.92 -4.24
N VAL A 206 3.19 29.92 -4.31
CA VAL A 206 3.92 29.41 -3.13
C VAL A 206 4.95 30.47 -2.75
N GLU A 207 4.51 31.49 -2.02
CA GLU A 207 5.44 32.35 -1.29
C GLU A 207 5.82 31.62 0.01
N ASP A 208 7.12 31.44 0.24
CA ASP A 208 7.66 31.05 1.54
C ASP A 208 7.35 32.18 2.54
N THR A 209 6.11 32.23 3.04
CA THR A 209 5.74 33.18 4.08
C THR A 209 6.09 32.56 5.42
N ASN A 210 6.91 33.21 6.22
CA ASN A 210 7.27 32.71 7.56
C ASN A 210 6.21 33.09 8.61
N TYR A 211 4.94 32.75 8.38
CA TYR A 211 3.92 32.93 9.43
C TYR A 211 4.11 31.88 10.53
N PRO A 212 4.00 32.27 11.81
CA PRO A 212 4.16 31.33 12.93
C PRO A 212 2.92 30.43 13.04
N LEU A 213 3.10 29.11 13.00
CA LEU A 213 2.09 28.19 13.55
C LEU A 213 2.22 28.13 15.07
N ILE A 214 3.46 28.04 15.55
CA ILE A 214 3.82 28.04 16.96
C ILE A 214 4.97 29.01 17.19
N ALA A 215 4.72 29.99 18.06
CA ALA A 215 5.74 30.93 18.53
C ALA A 215 5.82 30.91 20.05
N GLY A 216 7.00 31.21 20.59
CA GLY A 216 7.21 31.37 22.02
C GLY A 216 7.86 32.70 22.34
N LEU A 217 7.48 33.23 23.50
CA LEU A 217 8.01 34.46 24.07
C LEU A 217 8.43 34.20 25.52
N LYS A 218 9.60 34.72 25.88
CA LYS A 218 10.09 34.73 27.25
C LYS A 218 9.69 36.04 27.91
N LYS A 219 8.89 35.96 28.97
CA LYS A 219 8.57 37.08 29.85
C LYS A 219 9.14 36.88 31.25
N GLY A 220 9.42 37.99 31.92
CA GLY A 220 9.95 37.99 33.28
C GLY A 220 11.31 37.33 33.43
N ALA A 221 11.54 36.74 34.60
CA ALA A 221 12.81 36.11 34.99
C ALA A 221 12.90 34.61 34.63
N ASN A 222 11.98 34.09 33.81
CA ASN A 222 11.93 32.68 33.42
C ASN A 222 13.21 32.22 32.69
N SER A 223 13.59 30.96 32.85
CA SER A 223 14.79 30.40 32.21
C SER A 223 14.63 30.31 30.68
N GLY A 224 13.42 29.97 30.21
CA GLY A 224 13.03 29.88 28.80
C GLY A 224 11.72 30.60 28.49
N PRO A 225 11.15 30.39 27.30
CA PRO A 225 9.82 30.90 26.96
C PRO A 225 8.76 30.29 27.88
N ASN A 226 7.94 31.15 28.47
CA ASN A 226 6.81 30.79 29.31
C ASN A 226 5.47 31.14 28.64
N VAL A 227 5.50 31.87 27.53
CA VAL A 227 4.31 32.22 26.76
C VAL A 227 4.37 31.56 25.39
N TYR A 228 3.34 30.79 25.04
CA TYR A 228 3.24 30.10 23.75
C TYR A 228 1.99 30.55 22.98
N LEU A 229 2.16 30.77 21.68
CA LEU A 229 1.12 31.17 20.75
C LEU A 229 0.91 30.10 19.69
N PHE A 230 -0.33 29.63 19.56
CA PHE A 230 -0.78 28.70 18.53
C PHE A 230 -1.71 29.43 17.57
N ALA A 231 -1.30 29.57 16.32
CA ALA A 231 -2.09 30.28 15.31
C ALA A 231 -3.26 29.47 14.74
N GLY A 232 -3.21 28.13 14.84
CA GLY A 232 -4.26 27.23 14.33
C GLY A 232 -5.53 27.25 15.18
N TRP A 233 -6.68 27.20 14.53
CA TRP A 233 -7.99 27.24 15.18
C TRP A 233 -8.42 25.82 15.58
N PHE A 234 -8.32 25.49 16.87
CA PHE A 234 -8.55 24.14 17.40
C PHE A 234 -9.80 24.06 18.31
N GLN A 235 -10.77 24.93 18.05
CA GLN A 235 -12.07 24.93 18.74
C GLN A 235 -13.00 23.87 18.12
N GLU A 236 -14.03 23.46 18.85
CA GLU A 236 -14.97 22.40 18.43
C GLU A 236 -15.65 22.69 17.09
N GLN A 237 -15.92 23.96 16.78
CA GLN A 237 -16.48 24.39 15.50
C GLN A 237 -15.57 24.10 14.29
N PHE A 238 -14.28 23.86 14.53
CA PHE A 238 -13.28 23.49 13.52
C PHE A 238 -12.88 22.01 13.61
N ASP A 239 -13.58 21.19 14.40
CA ASP A 239 -13.43 19.73 14.47
C ASP A 239 -14.22 19.03 13.35
N SER A 240 -13.91 19.39 12.10
CA SER A 240 -14.47 18.76 10.91
C SER A 240 -13.36 18.34 9.94
N ILE A 241 -13.68 17.37 9.08
CA ILE A 241 -12.77 16.82 8.05
C ILE A 241 -12.26 17.92 7.10
N ASP A 242 -13.10 18.93 6.86
CA ASP A 242 -12.79 20.05 5.98
C ASP A 242 -12.11 21.22 6.73
N ALA A 243 -11.82 21.03 8.02
CA ALA A 243 -11.13 21.96 8.90
C ALA A 243 -9.95 21.28 9.63
N ASN A 244 -9.79 21.50 10.94
CA ASN A 244 -8.60 21.09 11.69
C ASN A 244 -8.73 19.73 12.40
N GLU A 245 -9.76 18.92 12.09
CA GLU A 245 -9.90 17.57 12.68
C GLU A 245 -8.62 16.75 12.46
N HIS A 246 -8.04 16.81 11.26
CA HIS A 246 -6.84 16.03 10.92
C HIS A 246 -5.66 16.33 11.86
N MET A 247 -5.43 17.60 12.17
CA MET A 247 -4.41 18.03 13.14
C MET A 247 -4.76 17.56 14.55
N MET A 248 -6.03 17.69 14.97
CA MET A 248 -6.46 17.30 16.32
C MET A 248 -6.49 15.79 16.57
N ILE A 249 -6.56 14.96 15.51
CA ILE A 249 -6.44 13.49 15.59
C ILE A 249 -5.02 13.00 15.29
N TRP A 250 -4.06 13.90 15.09
CA TRP A 250 -2.67 13.53 14.88
C TRP A 250 -2.09 12.91 16.16
N PRO A 251 -1.32 11.80 16.09
CA PRO A 251 -0.84 11.10 17.29
C PRO A 251 0.02 11.94 18.25
N TYR A 252 0.58 13.05 17.77
CA TYR A 252 1.36 13.98 18.60
C TYR A 252 0.54 15.14 19.17
N PHE A 253 -0.72 15.35 18.76
CA PHE A 253 -1.51 16.51 19.19
C PHE A 253 -1.70 16.57 20.71
N ASN A 254 -2.08 15.45 21.34
CA ASN A 254 -2.26 15.43 22.79
C ASN A 254 -0.94 15.70 23.52
N TYR A 255 0.16 15.14 23.02
CA TYR A 255 1.49 15.36 23.58
C TYR A 255 1.91 16.82 23.40
N LEU A 256 1.64 17.43 22.24
CA LEU A 256 1.90 18.84 21.97
C LEU A 256 1.21 19.75 22.99
N MET A 257 -0.07 19.52 23.29
CA MET A 257 -0.79 20.30 24.31
C MET A 257 -0.20 20.09 25.70
N TYR A 258 0.09 18.84 26.06
CA TYR A 258 0.71 18.48 27.34
C TYR A 258 2.09 19.13 27.54
N ILE A 259 2.99 18.99 26.56
CA ILE A 259 4.34 19.55 26.67
C ILE A 259 4.29 21.07 26.74
N SER A 260 3.40 21.73 25.98
CA SER A 260 3.28 23.18 26.01
C SER A 260 2.87 23.71 27.39
N VAL A 261 1.98 23.01 28.10
CA VAL A 261 1.63 23.35 29.49
C VAL A 261 2.85 23.16 30.40
N GLN A 262 3.51 22.01 30.34
CA GLN A 262 4.61 21.70 31.25
C GLN A 262 5.85 22.58 31.03
N ILE A 263 6.27 22.79 29.79
CA ILE A 263 7.44 23.63 29.50
C ILE A 263 7.20 25.11 29.83
N SER A 264 5.94 25.58 29.80
CA SER A 264 5.61 26.99 30.10
C SER A 264 5.90 27.37 31.55
N THR A 265 5.97 26.39 32.45
CA THR A 265 6.33 26.56 33.87
C THR A 265 7.79 26.21 34.16
N GLY A 266 8.54 25.77 33.14
CA GLY A 266 9.93 25.31 33.29
C GLY A 266 10.07 23.87 33.79
N ASN A 267 8.99 23.08 33.81
CA ASN A 267 9.05 21.68 34.22
C ASN A 267 9.79 20.80 33.19
N ASN A 268 10.42 19.74 33.68
CA ASN A 268 10.99 18.71 32.81
C ASN A 268 9.87 17.87 32.20
N VAL A 269 10.00 17.54 30.93
CA VAL A 269 8.98 16.83 30.16
C VAL A 269 9.54 15.50 29.67
N PRO A 270 8.84 14.37 29.87
CA PRO A 270 9.26 13.08 29.34
C PRO A 270 9.24 13.09 27.81
N GLU A 271 10.11 12.30 27.17
CA GLU A 271 10.02 12.10 25.72
C GLU A 271 8.68 11.45 25.30
N TYR A 272 8.27 11.62 24.04
CA TYR A 272 6.99 11.09 23.55
C TYR A 272 6.82 9.59 23.84
N GLY A 273 7.85 8.77 23.64
CA GLY A 273 7.80 7.33 23.90
C GLY A 273 7.69 6.94 25.37
N GLU A 274 8.00 7.86 26.29
CA GLU A 274 7.97 7.67 27.74
C GLU A 274 6.71 8.24 28.40
N TRP A 275 6.07 9.24 27.76
CA TRP A 275 4.82 9.81 28.24
C TRP A 275 3.72 8.74 28.30
N GLN A 276 3.11 8.52 29.47
CA GLN A 276 2.17 7.43 29.73
C GLN A 276 0.95 7.42 28.78
N TYR A 277 0.59 8.58 28.23
CA TYR A 277 -0.56 8.76 27.36
C TYR A 277 -0.20 8.82 25.87
N SER A 278 1.06 8.59 25.49
CA SER A 278 1.40 8.40 24.08
C SER A 278 0.91 7.05 23.57
N PRO A 279 0.39 6.97 22.32
CA PRO A 279 -0.08 5.74 21.69
C PRO A 279 1.06 4.80 21.29
N VAL A 280 1.85 4.38 22.28
CA VAL A 280 2.93 3.39 22.18
C VAL A 280 2.73 2.32 23.26
N PRO A 281 3.36 1.14 23.13
CA PRO A 281 3.31 0.14 24.18
C PRO A 281 4.07 0.58 25.44
N HIS A 282 3.39 0.61 26.58
CA HIS A 282 3.99 0.92 27.88
C HIS A 282 4.38 -0.35 28.64
N LEU A 283 4.91 -0.24 29.87
CA LEU A 283 5.47 -1.38 30.61
C LEU A 283 4.51 -2.59 30.69
N VAL A 284 3.25 -2.34 31.01
CA VAL A 284 2.22 -3.39 31.09
C VAL A 284 2.01 -4.04 29.72
N ASP A 285 1.88 -3.23 28.66
CA ASP A 285 1.74 -3.73 27.30
C ASP A 285 2.95 -4.55 26.86
N LYS A 286 4.17 -4.06 27.16
CA LYS A 286 5.45 -4.75 26.88
C LYS A 286 5.46 -6.15 27.52
N ILE A 287 5.06 -6.25 28.79
CA ILE A 287 4.98 -7.53 29.50
C ILE A 287 3.95 -8.45 28.85
N VAL A 288 2.75 -7.94 28.57
CA VAL A 288 1.68 -8.75 27.98
C VAL A 288 2.05 -9.22 26.57
N LEU A 289 2.58 -8.34 25.74
CA LEU A 289 3.09 -8.66 24.41
C LEU A 289 4.20 -9.73 24.50
N GLY A 290 5.14 -9.58 25.43
CA GLY A 290 6.15 -10.59 25.72
C GLY A 290 5.56 -11.96 26.11
N LEU A 291 4.53 -11.96 26.95
CA LEU A 291 3.80 -13.18 27.32
C LEU A 291 3.06 -13.81 26.14
N ILE A 292 2.44 -13.02 25.27
CA ILE A 292 1.77 -13.51 24.05
C ILE A 292 2.78 -14.21 23.15
N VAL A 293 3.93 -13.56 22.89
CA VAL A 293 4.99 -14.14 22.08
C VAL A 293 5.53 -15.43 22.70
N LEU A 294 5.78 -15.42 24.02
CA LEU A 294 6.25 -16.61 24.74
C LEU A 294 5.25 -17.76 24.69
N CYS A 295 3.96 -17.49 24.91
CA CYS A 295 2.89 -18.48 24.80
C CYS A 295 2.79 -19.05 23.38
N THR A 296 2.93 -18.20 22.37
CA THR A 296 2.89 -18.58 20.95
C THR A 296 4.08 -19.46 20.58
N LEU A 297 5.28 -19.11 21.06
CA LEU A 297 6.50 -19.90 20.92
C LEU A 297 6.36 -21.27 21.58
N ILE A 298 5.98 -21.32 22.86
CA ILE A 298 5.80 -22.57 23.62
C ILE A 298 4.73 -23.43 22.95
N GLY A 299 3.59 -22.85 22.58
CA GLY A 299 2.51 -23.54 21.89
C GLY A 299 2.97 -24.18 20.59
N SER A 300 3.72 -23.45 19.76
CA SER A 300 4.22 -23.94 18.47
C SER A 300 5.28 -25.02 18.63
N VAL A 301 6.21 -24.87 19.58
CA VAL A 301 7.22 -25.91 19.89
C VAL A 301 6.55 -27.18 20.42
N VAL A 302 5.55 -27.06 21.30
CA VAL A 302 4.79 -28.20 21.82
C VAL A 302 4.01 -28.89 20.70
N LEU A 303 3.37 -28.12 19.81
CA LEU A 303 2.66 -28.66 18.65
C LEU A 303 3.62 -29.39 17.71
N TYR A 304 4.76 -28.79 17.37
CA TYR A 304 5.79 -29.42 16.54
C TYR A 304 6.32 -30.71 17.18
N LYS A 305 6.66 -30.69 18.47
CA LYS A 305 7.12 -31.87 19.21
C LYS A 305 6.04 -32.96 19.27
N ARG A 306 4.77 -32.60 19.41
CA ARG A 306 3.66 -33.57 19.44
C ARG A 306 3.42 -34.19 18.07
N VAL A 307 3.53 -33.42 17.00
CA VAL A 307 3.39 -33.91 15.62
C VAL A 307 4.59 -34.79 15.24
N SER A 308 5.81 -34.36 15.56
CA SER A 308 7.04 -35.12 15.26
C SER A 308 7.21 -36.38 16.10
N ARG A 309 6.73 -36.43 17.35
CA ARG A 309 6.77 -37.66 18.18
C ARG A 309 5.82 -38.76 17.73
N ASN A 310 4.74 -38.42 17.04
CA ASN A 310 3.78 -39.42 16.55
C ASN A 310 4.12 -39.92 15.13
N LYS A 311 5.36 -39.73 14.65
CA LYS A 311 5.81 -40.13 13.30
C LYS A 311 5.49 -41.60 12.98
N GLU A 312 5.76 -42.53 13.90
CA GLU A 312 5.55 -43.97 13.67
C GLU A 312 4.05 -44.34 13.65
N ARG A 313 3.27 -43.86 14.63
CA ARG A 313 1.83 -44.18 14.75
C ARG A 313 0.97 -43.69 13.59
N TYR A 314 1.44 -42.71 12.81
CA TYR A 314 0.74 -42.19 11.63
C TYR A 314 1.40 -42.57 10.30
N LYS A 315 2.59 -43.22 10.33
CA LYS A 315 3.24 -43.75 9.13
C LYS A 315 2.37 -44.83 8.47
N GLU A 316 1.80 -45.72 9.28
CA GLU A 316 0.81 -46.72 8.85
C GLU A 316 -0.40 -46.08 8.15
N VAL A 317 -0.92 -44.96 8.67
CA VAL A 317 -2.09 -44.28 8.09
C VAL A 317 -1.78 -43.54 6.78
N SER A 318 -0.54 -43.07 6.59
CA SER A 318 -0.12 -42.52 5.28
C SER A 318 0.16 -43.62 4.28
N GLU A 319 0.84 -44.69 4.68
CA GLU A 319 1.10 -45.84 3.82
C GLU A 319 -0.24 -46.48 3.39
N ASP A 320 -1.22 -46.67 4.29
CA ASP A 320 -2.57 -47.15 3.94
C ASP A 320 -3.40 -46.17 3.08
N MET A 321 -3.11 -44.86 3.11
CA MET A 321 -3.78 -43.87 2.26
C MET A 321 -3.18 -43.78 0.85
N PHE A 322 -1.91 -44.15 0.69
CA PHE A 322 -1.20 -44.17 -0.60
C PHE A 322 -1.08 -45.60 -1.18
N VAL A 323 -1.33 -46.64 -0.38
CA VAL A 323 -1.38 -48.06 -0.77
C VAL A 323 -2.85 -48.51 -0.80
N LYS A 324 -3.57 -48.00 -1.79
CA LYS A 324 -4.71 -48.70 -2.38
C LYS A 324 -4.53 -48.74 -3.90
N GLU A 325 -3.31 -49.00 -4.33
CA GLU A 325 -3.03 -49.45 -5.69
C GLU A 325 -2.93 -50.97 -5.67
N THR A 326 -3.69 -51.57 -6.58
CA THR A 326 -3.69 -52.98 -6.95
C THR A 326 -2.34 -53.64 -6.77
N SER A 327 -2.30 -54.58 -5.82
CA SER A 327 -1.23 -55.52 -5.60
C SER A 327 -1.18 -56.55 -6.74
N GLU A 328 -0.70 -56.15 -7.91
CA GLU A 328 -0.02 -57.05 -8.84
C GLU A 328 1.16 -56.29 -9.44
N PRO A 329 2.42 -56.74 -9.22
CA PRO A 329 3.54 -56.20 -9.96
C PRO A 329 3.36 -56.61 -11.42
N ILE A 330 2.95 -55.67 -12.27
CA ILE A 330 2.99 -55.88 -13.72
C ILE A 330 4.48 -56.04 -14.06
N SER A 331 4.89 -57.29 -14.27
CA SER A 331 6.22 -57.64 -14.73
C SER A 331 6.52 -56.88 -16.01
N ILE A 332 7.64 -56.15 -16.03
CA ILE A 332 8.14 -55.34 -17.15
C ILE A 332 8.23 -56.17 -18.46
N ASP A 333 8.30 -57.50 -18.35
CA ASP A 333 8.37 -58.42 -19.49
C ASP A 333 7.04 -58.66 -20.23
N LYS A 334 5.88 -58.23 -19.69
CA LYS A 334 4.57 -58.34 -20.38
C LYS A 334 4.08 -57.05 -21.03
N ILE A 335 4.85 -55.96 -20.92
CA ILE A 335 4.60 -54.70 -21.65
C ILE A 335 5.23 -54.76 -23.05
N GLY A 336 6.14 -55.72 -23.28
CA GLY A 336 6.99 -55.81 -24.48
C GLY A 336 6.34 -56.32 -25.77
N GLU A 337 5.06 -56.71 -25.79
CA GLU A 337 4.44 -57.31 -26.99
C GLU A 337 3.14 -56.66 -27.47
N LYS A 338 2.71 -55.53 -26.88
CA LYS A 338 1.48 -54.84 -27.31
C LYS A 338 1.54 -53.33 -27.48
N ILE A 339 2.74 -52.74 -27.41
CA ILE A 339 2.96 -51.30 -27.66
C ILE A 339 3.92 -51.10 -28.86
N GLU A 340 3.74 -51.92 -29.90
CA GLU A 340 4.17 -51.57 -31.24
C GLU A 340 2.92 -51.28 -32.07
N LYS A 341 2.74 -50.00 -32.41
CA LYS A 341 1.69 -49.39 -33.25
C LYS A 341 0.45 -48.89 -32.51
N GLU A 342 0.57 -47.67 -31.99
CA GLU A 342 -0.35 -46.58 -32.34
C GLU A 342 0.32 -45.25 -32.00
N GLU A 343 1.11 -44.72 -32.93
CA GLU A 343 1.56 -43.33 -32.89
C GLU A 343 0.34 -42.43 -33.16
N ILE A 344 -0.38 -42.05 -32.11
CA ILE A 344 -1.51 -41.11 -32.22
C ILE A 344 -0.94 -39.69 -32.29
N TYR A 345 -0.92 -39.13 -33.49
CA TYR A 345 -0.58 -37.72 -33.73
C TYR A 345 -1.66 -36.79 -33.16
N VAL A 346 -1.26 -35.56 -32.81
CA VAL A 346 -2.14 -34.49 -32.34
C VAL A 346 -3.29 -34.27 -33.32
N GLU A 347 -4.54 -34.29 -32.84
CA GLU A 347 -5.69 -33.85 -33.62
C GLU A 347 -5.50 -32.37 -33.99
N LYS A 348 -5.23 -32.10 -35.28
CA LYS A 348 -5.05 -30.74 -35.81
C LYS A 348 -6.30 -29.85 -35.69
N SER A 349 -7.43 -30.39 -35.23
CA SER A 349 -8.71 -29.68 -35.08
C SER A 349 -8.82 -28.84 -33.81
N ASP A 350 -8.00 -29.09 -32.78
CA ASP A 350 -7.98 -28.24 -31.57
C ASP A 350 -6.92 -27.13 -31.69
N ASP A 351 -7.39 -25.88 -31.78
CA ASP A 351 -6.54 -24.69 -31.89
C ASP A 351 -5.62 -24.48 -30.68
N TRP A 352 -5.96 -25.04 -29.50
CA TRP A 352 -5.08 -25.00 -28.33
C TRP A 352 -3.86 -25.90 -28.46
N GLU A 353 -3.96 -26.97 -29.25
CA GLU A 353 -2.89 -27.95 -29.41
C GLU A 353 -1.83 -27.52 -30.43
N VAL A 354 -2.21 -26.66 -31.39
CA VAL A 354 -1.32 -26.09 -32.40
C VAL A 354 -0.39 -25.05 -31.77
N ILE A 355 0.93 -25.25 -31.92
CA ILE A 355 1.92 -24.30 -31.42
C ILE A 355 1.80 -23.01 -32.24
N GLY A 356 1.70 -21.89 -31.53
CA GLY A 356 1.55 -20.55 -32.09
C GLY A 356 1.21 -19.56 -30.99
N PHE A 357 1.31 -18.26 -31.32
CA PHE A 357 1.12 -17.16 -30.38
C PHE A 357 -0.37 -16.85 -30.12
N HIS A 358 -1.28 -17.36 -30.96
CA HIS A 358 -2.74 -17.25 -30.80
C HIS A 358 -3.22 -17.78 -29.44
N ARG A 359 -2.53 -18.78 -28.86
CA ARG A 359 -2.84 -19.34 -27.53
C ARG A 359 -2.61 -18.33 -26.40
N GLN A 360 -1.46 -17.65 -26.41
CA GLN A 360 -1.10 -16.63 -25.42
C GLN A 360 -2.05 -15.44 -25.51
N ILE A 361 -2.38 -14.99 -26.73
CA ILE A 361 -3.37 -13.92 -26.95
C ILE A 361 -4.74 -14.33 -26.41
N SER A 362 -5.20 -15.54 -26.72
CA SER A 362 -6.52 -16.01 -26.25
C SER A 362 -6.60 -16.11 -24.73
N GLY A 363 -5.58 -16.69 -24.10
CA GLY A 363 -5.47 -16.78 -22.65
C GLY A 363 -5.46 -15.40 -21.97
N PHE A 364 -4.70 -14.45 -22.53
CA PHE A 364 -4.66 -13.08 -22.05
C PHE A 364 -6.02 -12.37 -22.21
N LEU A 365 -6.64 -12.41 -23.40
CA LEU A 365 -7.94 -11.77 -23.64
C LEU A 365 -9.00 -12.27 -22.66
N LYS A 366 -9.05 -13.58 -22.42
CA LYS A 366 -9.97 -14.17 -21.43
C LYS A 366 -9.75 -13.60 -20.03
N LEU A 367 -8.50 -13.59 -19.56
CA LEU A 367 -8.16 -13.09 -18.23
C LEU A 367 -8.41 -11.60 -18.10
N PHE A 368 -8.03 -10.82 -19.11
CA PHE A 368 -8.20 -9.37 -19.15
C PHE A 368 -9.67 -8.98 -18.97
N PHE A 369 -10.59 -9.53 -19.77
CA PHE A 369 -12.01 -9.18 -19.66
C PHE A 369 -12.62 -9.60 -18.32
N VAL A 370 -12.17 -10.73 -17.74
CA VAL A 370 -12.60 -11.13 -16.39
C VAL A 370 -12.08 -10.15 -15.34
N MET A 371 -10.83 -9.70 -15.44
CA MET A 371 -10.26 -8.70 -14.53
C MET A 371 -10.97 -7.36 -14.62
N VAL A 372 -11.25 -6.88 -15.83
CA VAL A 372 -11.96 -5.60 -16.04
C VAL A 372 -13.35 -5.61 -15.36
N LEU A 373 -14.05 -6.76 -15.37
CA LEU A 373 -15.30 -6.93 -14.63
C LEU A 373 -15.10 -6.86 -13.10
N LEU A 374 -14.03 -7.45 -12.58
CA LEU A 374 -13.71 -7.42 -11.14
C LEU A 374 -13.14 -6.08 -10.67
N LEU A 375 -12.61 -5.24 -11.57
CA LEU A 375 -12.09 -3.91 -11.23
C LEU A 375 -13.19 -2.91 -10.83
N ILE A 376 -14.42 -3.05 -11.34
CA ILE A 376 -15.53 -2.16 -10.98
C ILE A 376 -15.80 -2.16 -9.47
N PRO A 377 -16.12 -3.31 -8.83
CA PRO A 377 -16.36 -3.31 -7.39
C PRO A 377 -15.10 -2.93 -6.59
N GLN A 378 -13.91 -3.32 -7.07
CA GLN A 378 -12.63 -2.96 -6.44
C GLN A 378 -12.47 -1.44 -6.32
N LEU A 379 -12.57 -0.72 -7.44
CA LEU A 379 -12.35 0.73 -7.47
C LEU A 379 -13.50 1.51 -6.86
N LEU A 380 -14.74 1.01 -6.97
CA LEU A 380 -15.86 1.62 -6.25
C LEU A 380 -15.58 1.62 -4.74
N VAL A 381 -15.04 0.52 -4.21
CA VAL A 381 -14.65 0.48 -2.81
C VAL A 381 -13.43 1.35 -2.53
N SER A 382 -12.32 1.16 -3.26
CA SER A 382 -11.04 1.81 -2.91
C SER A 382 -10.97 3.29 -3.23
N SER A 383 -11.75 3.76 -4.22
CA SER A 383 -11.77 5.17 -4.65
C SER A 383 -13.02 5.93 -4.21
N ILE A 384 -14.15 5.28 -3.88
CA ILE A 384 -15.38 5.98 -3.43
C ILE A 384 -15.72 5.64 -1.99
N ILE A 385 -16.04 4.37 -1.70
CA ILE A 385 -16.58 3.98 -0.39
C ILE A 385 -15.57 4.26 0.73
N MET A 386 -14.33 3.81 0.52
CA MET A 386 -13.26 3.95 1.49
C MET A 386 -12.91 5.43 1.74
N PRO A 387 -12.55 6.24 0.74
CA PRO A 387 -12.07 7.60 0.99
C PRO A 387 -13.17 8.58 1.40
N ARG A 388 -14.44 8.37 1.00
CA ARG A 388 -15.51 9.32 1.33
C ARG A 388 -16.29 8.97 2.58
N PHE A 389 -16.49 7.68 2.86
CA PHE A 389 -17.45 7.26 3.89
C PHE A 389 -16.81 6.51 5.06
N LEU A 390 -15.80 5.68 4.82
CA LEU A 390 -15.27 4.79 5.87
C LEU A 390 -13.94 5.26 6.47
N ASN A 391 -13.00 5.68 5.64
CA ASN A 391 -11.68 6.16 6.02
C ASN A 391 -11.35 7.47 5.28
N PRO A 392 -11.93 8.60 5.70
CA PRO A 392 -11.66 9.90 5.10
C PRO A 392 -10.27 10.45 5.43
N TYR A 393 -9.49 9.78 6.29
CA TYR A 393 -8.21 10.25 6.80
C TYR A 393 -7.05 9.79 5.90
N PRO A 394 -6.43 10.66 5.07
CA PRO A 394 -5.33 10.26 4.20
C PRO A 394 -4.11 9.77 5.00
N GLN A 395 -3.87 10.38 6.17
CA GLN A 395 -2.82 9.96 7.10
C GLN A 395 -2.98 8.52 7.59
N ALA A 396 -4.22 8.03 7.81
CA ALA A 396 -4.44 6.64 8.19
C ALA A 396 -4.09 5.66 7.06
N LYS A 397 -4.40 6.02 5.79
CA LYS A 397 -3.95 5.25 4.62
C LYS A 397 -2.43 5.31 4.45
N GLY A 398 -1.81 6.44 4.79
CA GLY A 398 -0.36 6.62 4.88
C GLY A 398 0.30 5.71 5.90
N TRP A 399 -0.20 5.68 7.14
CA TRP A 399 0.28 4.81 8.21
C TRP A 399 0.19 3.33 7.83
N TYR A 400 -0.93 2.95 7.21
CA TYR A 400 -1.11 1.61 6.65
C TYR A 400 -0.08 1.31 5.56
N SER A 401 0.11 2.21 4.59
CA SER A 401 1.11 2.04 3.52
C SER A 401 2.53 1.94 4.07
N TYR A 402 2.95 2.84 4.97
CA TYR A 402 4.25 2.76 5.64
C TYR A 402 4.46 1.42 6.34
N THR A 403 3.44 0.94 7.05
CA THR A 403 3.46 -0.36 7.70
C THR A 403 3.61 -1.51 6.70
N LEU A 404 2.85 -1.53 5.60
CA LEU A 404 3.01 -2.57 4.59
C LEU A 404 4.40 -2.56 3.93
N ARG A 405 4.84 -1.39 3.48
CA ARG A 405 6.08 -1.24 2.71
C ARG A 405 7.32 -1.51 3.54
N PHE A 406 7.28 -1.15 4.83
CA PHE A 406 8.36 -1.46 5.75
C PHE A 406 8.58 -2.97 5.88
N PHE A 407 7.49 -3.74 5.96
CA PHE A 407 7.56 -5.17 6.18
C PHE A 407 7.74 -5.99 4.89
N GLU A 408 7.40 -5.45 3.71
CA GLU A 408 7.48 -6.16 2.42
C GLU A 408 8.86 -6.79 2.15
N ALA A 409 9.95 -6.02 2.36
CA ALA A 409 11.31 -6.53 2.21
C ALA A 409 11.63 -7.63 3.23
N ILE A 410 11.13 -7.45 4.45
CA ILE A 410 11.49 -8.29 5.57
C ILE A 410 10.80 -9.64 5.43
N TRP A 411 9.52 -9.66 5.05
CA TRP A 411 8.80 -10.90 4.76
C TRP A 411 9.47 -11.71 3.66
N LEU A 412 9.88 -11.08 2.57
CA LEU A 412 10.56 -11.77 1.48
C LEU A 412 11.87 -12.43 1.95
N VAL A 413 12.63 -11.74 2.80
CA VAL A 413 13.87 -12.28 3.38
C VAL A 413 13.60 -13.44 4.34
N PHE A 414 12.58 -13.33 5.21
CA PHE A 414 12.28 -14.40 6.18
C PHE A 414 11.54 -15.60 5.57
N ASP A 415 10.80 -15.42 4.47
CA ASP A 415 10.23 -16.53 3.68
C ASP A 415 11.35 -17.39 3.07
N LEU A 416 12.53 -16.82 2.78
CA LEU A 416 13.67 -17.51 2.16
C LEU A 416 13.32 -18.22 0.83
N GLY A 417 12.27 -17.77 0.15
CA GLY A 417 11.78 -18.33 -1.11
C GLY A 417 11.10 -19.69 -0.94
N PHE A 418 10.59 -20.00 0.26
CA PHE A 418 9.83 -21.23 0.50
C PHE A 418 8.52 -21.24 -0.30
N ASN A 419 7.93 -20.08 -0.57
CA ASN A 419 6.79 -19.93 -1.48
C ASN A 419 7.08 -20.41 -2.93
N TYR A 420 8.28 -20.17 -3.44
CA TYR A 420 8.76 -20.66 -4.73
C TYR A 420 9.10 -22.16 -4.66
N ALA A 421 9.73 -22.56 -3.56
CA ALA A 421 10.23 -23.92 -3.40
C ALA A 421 9.11 -24.95 -3.23
N ILE A 422 8.05 -24.65 -2.46
CA ILE A 422 6.88 -25.54 -2.33
C ILE A 422 6.29 -25.84 -3.70
N THR A 423 6.07 -24.81 -4.52
CA THR A 423 5.45 -24.94 -5.84
C THR A 423 6.32 -25.80 -6.76
N LYS A 424 7.62 -25.55 -6.80
CA LYS A 424 8.58 -26.29 -7.61
C LYS A 424 8.70 -27.76 -7.19
N PHE A 425 9.05 -28.02 -5.93
CA PHE A 425 9.37 -29.37 -5.48
C PHE A 425 8.12 -30.24 -5.32
N PHE A 426 6.97 -29.65 -5.00
CA PHE A 426 5.70 -30.36 -5.07
C PHE A 426 5.41 -30.81 -6.51
N ALA A 427 5.50 -29.91 -7.48
CA ALA A 427 5.28 -30.25 -8.89
C ALA A 427 6.28 -31.32 -9.40
N GLN A 428 7.53 -31.26 -8.95
CA GLN A 428 8.58 -32.20 -9.30
C GLN A 428 8.32 -33.62 -8.76
N HIS A 429 7.80 -33.75 -7.53
CA HIS A 429 7.68 -35.05 -6.86
C HIS A 429 6.28 -35.64 -6.85
N ARG A 430 5.23 -34.88 -7.20
CA ARG A 430 3.83 -35.33 -7.09
C ARG A 430 3.51 -36.60 -7.89
N LEU A 431 4.20 -36.83 -9.02
CA LEU A 431 3.93 -37.95 -9.92
C LEU A 431 4.64 -39.22 -9.45
N GLU A 432 5.94 -39.14 -9.20
CA GLU A 432 6.76 -40.32 -8.88
C GLU A 432 6.79 -40.64 -7.39
N ARG A 433 6.66 -39.63 -6.53
CA ARG A 433 6.81 -39.73 -5.07
C ARG A 433 5.85 -38.79 -4.36
N PRO A 434 4.53 -39.04 -4.42
CA PRO A 434 3.52 -38.16 -3.85
C PRO A 434 3.74 -37.91 -2.35
N ALA A 435 4.17 -38.92 -1.59
CA ALA A 435 4.54 -38.76 -0.19
C ALA A 435 5.67 -37.73 0.01
N LYS A 436 6.70 -37.74 -0.85
CA LYS A 436 7.79 -36.77 -0.84
C LYS A 436 7.30 -35.37 -1.23
N ALA A 437 6.37 -35.26 -2.18
CA ALA A 437 5.78 -33.97 -2.53
C ALA A 437 5.10 -33.30 -1.32
N PHE A 438 4.37 -34.07 -0.51
CA PHE A 438 3.77 -33.58 0.72
C PHE A 438 4.82 -33.11 1.76
N HIS A 439 6.04 -33.66 1.76
CA HIS A 439 7.10 -33.16 2.64
C HIS A 439 7.44 -31.69 2.38
N TYR A 440 7.40 -31.23 1.13
CA TYR A 440 7.66 -29.82 0.80
C TYR A 440 6.50 -28.90 1.21
N VAL A 441 5.27 -29.41 1.22
CA VAL A 441 4.10 -28.69 1.79
C VAL A 441 4.23 -28.57 3.31
N GLN A 442 4.64 -29.66 3.97
CA GLN A 442 4.91 -29.69 5.40
C GLN A 442 6.07 -28.75 5.76
N LEU A 443 7.14 -28.75 4.96
CA LEU A 443 8.28 -27.85 5.11
C LEU A 443 7.83 -26.39 5.07
N PHE A 444 7.04 -26.01 4.08
CA PHE A 444 6.46 -24.66 3.99
C PHE A 444 5.68 -24.30 5.25
N ILE A 445 4.72 -25.14 5.67
CA ILE A 445 3.91 -24.84 6.87
C ILE A 445 4.76 -24.65 8.11
N TRP A 446 5.68 -25.58 8.39
CA TRP A 446 6.47 -25.50 9.60
C TRP A 446 7.50 -24.40 9.53
N TRP A 447 8.07 -24.12 8.35
CA TRP A 447 8.91 -22.96 8.14
C TRP A 447 8.14 -21.67 8.45
N GLU A 448 6.98 -21.46 7.84
CA GLU A 448 6.13 -20.28 8.09
C GLU A 448 5.71 -20.13 9.56
N VAL A 449 5.46 -21.25 10.26
CA VAL A 449 5.21 -21.21 11.71
C VAL A 449 6.45 -20.72 12.46
N PHE A 450 7.64 -21.24 12.16
CA PHE A 450 8.86 -20.91 12.89
C PHE A 450 9.42 -19.52 12.52
N SER A 451 9.51 -19.21 11.23
CA SER A 451 9.89 -17.89 10.73
C SER A 451 8.88 -16.85 11.22
N GLY A 452 7.58 -17.17 11.20
CA GLY A 452 6.51 -16.33 11.72
C GLY A 452 6.64 -16.01 13.21
N ILE A 453 7.04 -16.96 14.06
CA ILE A 453 7.31 -16.70 15.48
C ILE A 453 8.53 -15.79 15.66
N ILE A 454 9.59 -16.01 14.90
CA ILE A 454 10.80 -15.18 14.95
C ILE A 454 10.46 -13.76 14.53
N GLN A 455 9.72 -13.60 13.44
CA GLN A 455 9.24 -12.31 12.95
C GLN A 455 8.32 -11.64 13.99
N LEU A 456 7.33 -12.36 14.51
CA LEU A 456 6.43 -11.85 15.54
C LEU A 456 7.21 -11.38 16.78
N PHE A 457 8.18 -12.16 17.27
CA PHE A 457 9.04 -11.77 18.38
C PHE A 457 9.85 -10.53 18.06
N MET A 458 10.57 -10.54 16.93
CA MET A 458 11.46 -9.46 16.52
C MET A 458 10.69 -8.14 16.39
N PHE A 459 9.54 -8.14 15.71
CA PHE A 459 8.78 -6.93 15.45
C PHE A 459 7.91 -6.49 16.61
N THR A 460 7.44 -7.42 17.43
CA THR A 460 6.82 -7.05 18.71
C THR A 460 7.85 -6.40 19.64
N PHE A 461 9.08 -6.93 19.70
CA PHE A 461 10.17 -6.34 20.45
C PHE A 461 10.57 -4.96 19.89
N MET A 462 10.81 -4.86 18.58
CA MET A 462 11.14 -3.58 17.94
C MET A 462 10.02 -2.56 18.15
N GLY A 463 8.75 -2.93 17.95
CA GLY A 463 7.62 -2.03 18.14
C GLY A 463 7.30 -1.65 19.59
N SER A 464 7.73 -2.44 20.56
CA SER A 464 7.46 -2.14 21.97
C SER A 464 8.63 -1.48 22.69
N ILE A 465 9.86 -1.59 22.18
CA ILE A 465 11.06 -1.07 22.85
C ILE A 465 11.84 -0.10 21.97
N PHE A 466 12.05 -0.42 20.68
CA PHE A 466 12.91 0.38 19.81
C PHE A 466 12.15 1.52 19.16
N PHE A 467 11.04 1.24 18.46
CA PHE A 467 10.29 2.25 17.72
C PHE A 467 9.74 3.40 18.57
N PRO A 468 9.29 3.19 19.83
CA PRO A 468 8.91 4.30 20.70
C PRO A 468 10.01 5.36 20.92
N LEU A 469 11.28 4.99 20.73
CA LEU A 469 12.46 5.86 20.87
C LEU A 469 12.95 6.44 19.53
N THR A 470 12.15 6.33 18.47
CA THR A 470 12.50 6.79 17.12
C THR A 470 11.42 7.66 16.54
N ASP A 471 11.70 8.26 15.38
CA ASP A 471 10.72 9.06 14.63
C ASP A 471 9.49 8.24 14.17
N PHE A 472 9.53 6.90 14.26
CA PHE A 472 8.40 5.99 13.97
C PHE A 472 7.57 5.62 15.19
N SER A 473 7.75 6.30 16.33
CA SER A 473 7.05 6.00 17.59
C SER A 473 5.53 5.94 17.42
N TYR A 474 4.94 6.87 16.66
CA TYR A 474 3.51 6.92 16.35
C TYR A 474 2.97 5.71 15.54
N LEU A 475 3.85 4.93 14.90
CA LEU A 475 3.49 3.70 14.16
C LEU A 475 3.70 2.42 14.98
N SER A 476 4.21 2.53 16.21
CA SER A 476 4.59 1.37 17.05
C SER A 476 3.49 0.30 17.13
N TRP A 477 2.26 0.70 17.46
CA TRP A 477 1.13 -0.23 17.51
C TRP A 477 0.74 -0.79 16.14
N MET A 478 0.82 0.01 15.08
CA MET A 478 0.52 -0.45 13.71
C MET A 478 1.49 -1.55 13.30
N PHE A 479 2.78 -1.38 13.56
CA PHE A 479 3.81 -2.38 13.29
C PHE A 479 3.60 -3.67 14.10
N ILE A 480 3.25 -3.55 15.38
CA ILE A 480 2.93 -4.72 16.22
C ILE A 480 1.73 -5.47 15.68
N ILE A 481 0.62 -4.77 15.40
CA ILE A 481 -0.61 -5.39 14.88
C ILE A 481 -0.35 -6.07 13.54
N HIS A 482 0.43 -5.42 12.67
CA HIS A 482 0.76 -5.97 11.38
C HIS A 482 1.61 -7.24 11.46
N SER A 483 2.55 -7.29 12.42
CA SER A 483 3.39 -8.47 12.64
C SER A 483 2.59 -9.73 12.99
N LEU A 484 1.36 -9.59 13.50
CA LEU A 484 0.47 -10.71 13.80
C LEU A 484 0.08 -11.52 12.56
N ILE A 485 0.11 -10.93 11.37
CA ILE A 485 -0.17 -11.64 10.11
C ILE A 485 0.85 -12.76 9.86
N GLN A 486 2.07 -12.58 10.35
CA GLN A 486 3.15 -13.53 10.16
C GLN A 486 2.99 -14.81 10.98
N PHE A 487 2.11 -14.82 12.00
CA PHE A 487 1.83 -16.03 12.74
C PHE A 487 0.39 -16.53 12.51
N PRO A 488 0.20 -17.78 12.04
CA PRO A 488 1.21 -18.81 11.78
C PRO A 488 1.80 -18.78 10.35
N GLY A 489 1.58 -17.71 9.57
CA GLY A 489 2.22 -17.45 8.27
C GLY A 489 1.72 -18.30 7.09
N PHE A 490 1.27 -19.53 7.34
CA PHE A 490 0.93 -20.49 6.28
C PHE A 490 -0.44 -20.28 5.61
N TYR A 491 -1.12 -19.13 5.77
CA TYR A 491 -2.49 -18.93 5.26
C TYR A 491 -2.63 -19.18 3.75
N LEU A 492 -1.56 -18.97 2.98
CA LEU A 492 -1.53 -19.16 1.53
C LEU A 492 -1.13 -20.58 1.09
N VAL A 493 -0.93 -21.52 2.02
CA VAL A 493 -0.44 -22.87 1.69
C VAL A 493 -1.27 -23.58 0.61
N PHE A 494 -2.60 -23.46 0.66
CA PHE A 494 -3.46 -24.11 -0.33
C PHE A 494 -3.39 -23.44 -1.71
N GLN A 495 -3.20 -22.12 -1.76
CA GLN A 495 -3.01 -21.41 -3.02
C GLN A 495 -1.72 -21.88 -3.73
N TYR A 496 -0.63 -22.02 -2.97
CA TYR A 496 0.63 -22.58 -3.49
C TYR A 496 0.53 -24.08 -3.77
N PHE A 497 -0.22 -24.83 -2.97
CA PHE A 497 -0.52 -26.23 -3.25
C PHE A 497 -1.27 -26.37 -4.59
N PHE A 498 -2.30 -25.56 -4.85
CA PHE A 498 -3.02 -25.61 -6.12
C PHE A 498 -2.13 -25.22 -7.29
N GLN A 499 -1.22 -24.27 -7.09
CA GLN A 499 -0.21 -23.90 -8.07
C GLN A 499 0.73 -25.08 -8.38
N GLY A 500 1.32 -25.73 -7.37
CA GLY A 500 2.18 -26.89 -7.53
C GLY A 500 1.44 -28.13 -8.06
N ASN A 501 0.17 -28.29 -7.67
CA ASN A 501 -0.72 -29.33 -8.18
C ASN A 501 -1.26 -29.01 -9.58
N GLN A 502 -0.91 -27.85 -10.16
CA GLN A 502 -1.37 -27.39 -11.47
C GLN A 502 -2.90 -27.33 -11.60
N ARG A 503 -3.62 -27.15 -10.48
CA ARG A 503 -5.04 -26.80 -10.47
C ARG A 503 -5.16 -25.29 -10.65
N SER A 504 -4.86 -24.85 -11.86
CA SER A 504 -4.87 -23.45 -12.27
C SER A 504 -6.24 -22.80 -12.06
N ASP A 505 -7.33 -23.57 -12.23
CA ASP A 505 -8.68 -23.17 -11.89
C ASP A 505 -8.82 -22.74 -10.42
N PHE A 506 -8.38 -23.60 -9.49
CA PHE A 506 -8.47 -23.31 -8.05
C PHE A 506 -7.48 -22.25 -7.61
N HIS A 507 -6.29 -22.21 -8.21
CA HIS A 507 -5.30 -21.19 -7.96
C HIS A 507 -5.78 -19.80 -8.41
N MET A 508 -6.36 -19.67 -9.60
CA MET A 508 -6.92 -18.41 -10.11
C MET A 508 -8.10 -17.94 -9.26
N ILE A 509 -8.98 -18.85 -8.82
CA ILE A 509 -10.07 -18.52 -7.89
C ILE A 509 -9.51 -18.03 -6.56
N ALA A 510 -8.51 -18.71 -5.98
CA ALA A 510 -7.88 -18.31 -4.74
C ALA A 510 -7.24 -16.92 -4.86
N PHE A 511 -6.49 -16.68 -5.93
CA PHE A 511 -5.88 -15.37 -6.23
C PHE A 511 -6.93 -14.26 -6.36
N ALA A 512 -7.99 -14.50 -7.14
CA ALA A 512 -9.07 -13.54 -7.32
C ALA A 512 -9.78 -13.24 -5.99
N LEU A 513 -10.06 -14.28 -5.19
CA LEU A 513 -10.65 -14.12 -3.87
C LEU A 513 -9.75 -13.33 -2.93
N GLN A 514 -8.44 -13.58 -2.93
CA GLN A 514 -7.49 -12.87 -2.08
C GLN A 514 -7.47 -11.37 -2.38
N TYR A 515 -7.17 -11.02 -3.64
CA TYR A 515 -6.84 -9.64 -4.00
C TYR A 515 -8.05 -8.77 -4.33
N PHE A 516 -9.10 -9.33 -4.94
CA PHE A 516 -10.24 -8.55 -5.44
C PHE A 516 -11.50 -8.65 -4.58
N VAL A 517 -11.56 -9.60 -3.63
CA VAL A 517 -12.80 -9.87 -2.88
C VAL A 517 -12.59 -9.80 -1.38
N LEU A 518 -11.87 -10.75 -0.79
CA LEU A 518 -11.83 -10.97 0.66
C LEU A 518 -11.11 -9.84 1.39
N ARG A 519 -9.95 -9.40 0.89
CA ARG A 519 -9.20 -8.29 1.50
C ARG A 519 -10.03 -7.02 1.51
N MET A 520 -10.61 -6.68 0.36
CA MET A 520 -11.47 -5.50 0.21
C MET A 520 -12.70 -5.58 1.11
N LEU A 521 -13.45 -6.68 1.05
CA LEU A 521 -14.69 -6.87 1.79
C LEU A 521 -14.46 -6.80 3.31
N LEU A 522 -13.39 -7.43 3.81
CA LEU A 522 -13.12 -7.42 5.24
C LEU A 522 -12.57 -6.09 5.72
N GLN A 523 -11.78 -5.37 4.92
CA GLN A 523 -11.39 -3.99 5.24
C GLN A 523 -12.59 -3.05 5.33
N VAL A 524 -13.55 -3.16 4.41
CA VAL A 524 -14.81 -2.40 4.44
C VAL A 524 -15.61 -2.66 5.72
N ILE A 525 -15.56 -3.89 6.24
CA ILE A 525 -16.27 -4.26 7.47
C ILE A 525 -15.51 -3.80 8.71
N THR A 526 -14.20 -4.00 8.78
CA THR A 526 -13.41 -3.76 9.99
C THR A 526 -13.13 -2.30 10.24
N VAL A 527 -12.92 -1.48 9.20
CA VAL A 527 -12.63 -0.05 9.34
C VAL A 527 -13.68 0.70 10.18
N PRO A 528 -15.00 0.66 9.86
CA PRO A 528 -16.00 1.36 10.68
C PRO A 528 -16.10 0.81 12.10
N ILE A 529 -15.88 -0.49 12.31
CA ILE A 529 -15.90 -1.11 13.65
C ILE A 529 -14.77 -0.54 14.51
N PHE A 530 -13.54 -0.55 14.02
CA PHE A 530 -12.39 -0.07 14.78
C PHE A 530 -12.38 1.47 14.89
N LYS A 531 -12.83 2.20 13.87
CA LYS A 531 -13.07 3.65 13.97
C LYS A 531 -14.03 3.95 15.13
N GLY A 532 -15.15 3.24 15.22
CA GLY A 532 -16.12 3.40 16.31
C GLY A 532 -15.57 3.07 17.70
N ILE A 533 -14.74 2.02 17.82
CA ILE A 533 -14.11 1.63 19.09
C ILE A 533 -13.16 2.74 19.60
N TYR A 534 -12.37 3.35 18.71
CA TYR A 534 -11.36 4.33 19.08
C TYR A 534 -11.83 5.78 19.04
N ASN A 535 -13.05 6.06 18.53
CA ASN A 535 -13.59 7.42 18.41
C ASN A 535 -13.57 8.19 19.74
N ASN A 536 -13.95 7.51 20.84
CA ASN A 536 -14.08 8.13 22.16
C ASN A 536 -12.81 7.96 23.01
N LYS A 537 -11.72 7.44 22.44
CA LYS A 537 -10.44 7.24 23.13
C LYS A 537 -9.49 8.36 22.71
N VAL A 538 -9.45 9.42 23.51
CA VAL A 538 -8.66 10.65 23.26
C VAL A 538 -7.20 10.32 22.88
N MET A 539 -6.58 9.35 23.57
CA MET A 539 -5.22 8.86 23.31
C MET A 539 -4.96 8.39 21.86
N TYR A 540 -5.94 7.82 21.17
CA TYR A 540 -5.75 7.17 19.87
C TYR A 540 -6.52 7.87 18.74
N GLY A 541 -7.80 8.17 18.98
CA GLY A 541 -8.69 8.80 18.01
C GLY A 541 -9.15 7.91 16.84
N PRO A 542 -10.07 8.44 16.01
CA PRO A 542 -10.74 7.68 14.94
C PRO A 542 -9.80 7.31 13.77
N ALA A 543 -8.81 8.14 13.44
CA ALA A 543 -7.84 7.83 12.38
C ALA A 543 -6.96 6.62 12.72
N PHE A 544 -6.52 6.50 13.96
CA PHE A 544 -5.79 5.32 14.44
C PHE A 544 -6.68 4.08 14.32
N GLY A 545 -7.94 4.17 14.75
CA GLY A 545 -8.91 3.08 14.60
C GLY A 545 -9.11 2.65 13.15
N ALA A 546 -9.19 3.59 12.21
CA ALA A 546 -9.30 3.27 10.79
C ALA A 546 -8.06 2.52 10.26
N GLY A 547 -6.85 2.95 10.62
CA GLY A 547 -5.60 2.27 10.26
C GLY A 547 -5.50 0.85 10.83
N VAL A 548 -5.89 0.64 12.10
CA VAL A 548 -5.99 -0.69 12.71
C VAL A 548 -7.01 -1.55 11.98
N GLY A 549 -8.17 -0.96 11.63
CA GLY A 549 -9.20 -1.62 10.84
C GLY A 549 -8.67 -2.17 9.51
N LEU A 550 -7.84 -1.40 8.79
CA LEU A 550 -7.21 -1.84 7.54
C LEU A 550 -6.29 -3.06 7.73
N LEU A 551 -5.49 -3.07 8.79
CA LEU A 551 -4.56 -4.17 9.12
C LEU A 551 -5.30 -5.44 9.54
N ILE A 552 -6.30 -5.31 10.43
CA ILE A 552 -7.11 -6.44 10.90
C ILE A 552 -7.97 -6.99 9.76
N GLY A 553 -8.52 -6.13 8.89
CA GLY A 553 -9.27 -6.55 7.71
C GLY A 553 -8.43 -7.42 6.78
N GLN A 554 -7.15 -7.07 6.59
CA GLN A 554 -6.21 -7.88 5.81
C GLN A 554 -5.95 -9.25 6.47
N LEU A 555 -5.65 -9.29 7.78
CA LEU A 555 -5.45 -10.54 8.52
C LEU A 555 -6.65 -11.48 8.40
N LEU A 556 -7.85 -10.94 8.62
CA LEU A 556 -9.08 -11.73 8.50
C LEU A 556 -9.32 -12.19 7.05
N GLY A 557 -8.90 -11.41 6.06
CA GLY A 557 -8.87 -11.78 4.64
C GLY A 557 -8.08 -13.04 4.37
N ASP A 558 -6.84 -13.08 4.86
CA ASP A 558 -5.97 -14.24 4.68
C ASP A 558 -6.48 -15.47 5.45
N VAL A 559 -7.06 -15.28 6.65
CA VAL A 559 -7.72 -16.35 7.40
C VAL A 559 -8.95 -16.89 6.64
N ALA A 560 -9.80 -16.01 6.11
CA ALA A 560 -10.97 -16.40 5.34
C ALA A 560 -10.57 -17.15 4.05
N LEU A 561 -9.53 -16.65 3.37
CA LEU A 561 -8.96 -17.30 2.19
C LEU A 561 -8.47 -18.69 2.52
N PHE A 562 -7.70 -18.85 3.62
CA PHE A 562 -7.24 -20.16 4.08
C PHE A 562 -8.42 -21.12 4.33
N LEU A 563 -9.50 -20.65 4.95
CA LEU A 563 -10.68 -21.50 5.21
C LEU A 563 -11.42 -21.91 3.93
N ILE A 564 -11.57 -20.99 2.97
CA ILE A 564 -12.22 -21.25 1.68
C ILE A 564 -11.37 -22.20 0.84
N THR A 565 -10.07 -21.92 0.71
CA THR A 565 -9.13 -22.76 -0.04
C THR A 565 -8.94 -24.12 0.62
N MET A 566 -9.00 -24.23 1.94
CA MET A 566 -9.07 -25.52 2.64
C MET A 566 -10.34 -26.31 2.27
N LYS A 567 -11.48 -25.63 2.10
CA LYS A 567 -12.72 -26.28 1.64
C LYS A 567 -12.58 -26.75 0.18
N MET A 568 -11.97 -25.93 -0.68
CA MET A 568 -11.67 -26.31 -2.07
C MET A 568 -10.73 -27.53 -2.11
N TYR A 569 -9.69 -27.54 -1.29
CA TYR A 569 -8.77 -28.67 -1.16
C TYR A 569 -9.48 -29.96 -0.74
N LYS A 570 -10.41 -29.88 0.22
CA LYS A 570 -11.25 -31.02 0.59
C LYS A 570 -12.19 -31.47 -0.54
N GLY A 571 -12.58 -30.56 -1.43
CA GLY A 571 -13.37 -30.89 -2.62
C GLY A 571 -12.58 -31.69 -3.66
N LEU A 572 -11.26 -31.84 -3.49
CA LEU A 572 -10.41 -32.76 -4.25
C LEU A 572 -10.33 -34.15 -3.61
N ASP A 573 -11.16 -34.42 -2.59
CA ASP A 573 -11.15 -35.65 -1.78
C ASP A 573 -9.81 -35.97 -1.09
N LEU A 574 -8.95 -34.95 -0.93
CA LEU A 574 -7.66 -35.10 -0.28
C LEU A 574 -7.75 -34.94 1.26
N PRO A 575 -7.04 -35.80 2.01
CA PRO A 575 -7.00 -35.71 3.47
C PRO A 575 -6.18 -34.49 3.92
N LEU A 576 -6.69 -33.74 4.92
CA LEU A 576 -5.95 -32.59 5.47
C LEU A 576 -4.78 -32.99 6.38
N LYS A 577 -4.84 -34.16 7.00
CA LYS A 577 -3.86 -34.55 8.04
C LYS A 577 -2.41 -34.57 7.52
N PRO A 578 -2.10 -35.13 6.34
CA PRO A 578 -0.73 -35.19 5.83
C PRO A 578 -0.05 -33.83 5.66
N ILE A 579 -0.81 -32.79 5.36
CA ILE A 579 -0.29 -31.43 5.16
C ILE A 579 0.35 -30.87 6.44
N PHE A 580 -0.26 -31.14 7.61
CA PHE A 580 0.20 -30.60 8.90
C PHE A 580 1.18 -31.53 9.64
N ARG A 581 1.68 -32.59 8.98
CA ARG A 581 2.72 -33.46 9.55
C ARG A 581 4.10 -32.81 9.43
N ALA A 582 5.12 -33.42 10.04
CA ALA A 582 6.50 -32.94 10.03
C ALA A 582 7.45 -34.09 9.68
N ASP A 583 7.21 -34.75 8.55
CA ASP A 583 7.92 -35.97 8.13
C ASP A 583 9.16 -35.68 7.27
N PHE A 584 9.34 -34.44 6.83
CA PHE A 584 10.48 -34.00 6.04
C PHE A 584 11.84 -34.24 6.73
N SER A 585 12.86 -34.39 5.89
CA SER A 585 14.25 -34.62 6.25
C SER A 585 15.07 -33.32 6.23
N LYS A 586 16.26 -33.39 6.84
CA LYS A 586 17.24 -32.29 6.81
C LYS A 586 17.71 -31.99 5.39
N ASP A 587 17.82 -33.00 4.53
CA ASP A 587 18.31 -32.82 3.16
C ASP A 587 17.28 -32.07 2.30
N GLU A 588 15.99 -32.41 2.44
CA GLU A 588 14.90 -31.68 1.77
C GLU A 588 14.83 -30.22 2.24
N PHE A 589 15.10 -29.94 3.52
CA PHE A 589 15.20 -28.58 4.04
C PHE A 589 16.37 -27.80 3.43
N ILE A 590 17.57 -28.40 3.36
CA ILE A 590 18.76 -27.77 2.75
C ILE A 590 18.53 -27.51 1.25
N GLU A 591 17.90 -28.47 0.57
CA GLU A 591 17.54 -28.34 -0.85
C GLU A 591 16.59 -27.15 -1.07
N THR A 592 15.57 -27.04 -0.22
CA THR A 592 14.57 -25.95 -0.25
C THR A 592 15.24 -24.59 -0.07
N ILE A 593 16.09 -24.42 0.96
CA ILE A 593 16.80 -23.16 1.22
C ILE A 593 17.78 -22.80 0.10
N LYS A 594 18.55 -23.77 -0.41
CA LYS A 594 19.53 -23.51 -1.50
C LYS A 594 18.86 -23.01 -2.77
N PHE A 595 17.64 -23.48 -3.03
CA PHE A 595 16.84 -23.02 -4.15
C PHE A 595 16.22 -21.65 -3.87
N GLY A 596 15.44 -21.53 -2.79
CA GLY A 596 14.71 -20.30 -2.47
C GLY A 596 15.62 -19.10 -2.19
N GLY A 597 16.70 -19.30 -1.42
CA GLY A 597 17.64 -18.25 -1.06
C GLY A 597 18.33 -17.60 -2.27
N LYS A 598 18.56 -18.35 -3.36
CA LYS A 598 19.12 -17.77 -4.61
C LYS A 598 18.14 -16.84 -5.32
N MET A 599 16.84 -17.12 -5.25
CA MET A 599 15.80 -16.28 -5.84
C MET A 599 15.64 -14.97 -5.04
N VAL A 600 15.56 -15.09 -3.71
CA VAL A 600 15.40 -13.95 -2.79
C VAL A 600 16.51 -12.92 -2.96
N LEU A 601 17.77 -13.34 -3.14
CA LEU A 601 18.92 -12.42 -3.30
C LEU A 601 18.79 -11.47 -4.50
N GLY A 602 18.11 -11.88 -5.58
CA GLY A 602 17.85 -11.01 -6.72
C GLY A 602 16.66 -10.07 -6.49
N GLU A 603 15.57 -10.62 -5.95
CA GLU A 603 14.28 -9.92 -5.81
C GLU A 603 14.28 -8.90 -4.66
N MET A 604 15.07 -9.11 -3.60
CA MET A 604 15.05 -8.29 -2.38
C MET A 604 15.44 -6.83 -2.57
N TRP A 605 16.15 -6.48 -3.66
CA TRP A 605 16.54 -5.10 -3.93
C TRP A 605 15.35 -4.17 -4.16
N VAL A 606 14.26 -4.69 -4.75
CA VAL A 606 13.06 -3.91 -5.03
C VAL A 606 12.43 -3.38 -3.74
N PRO A 607 12.03 -4.23 -2.77
CA PRO A 607 11.41 -3.75 -1.55
C PRO A 607 12.38 -3.00 -0.61
N LEU A 608 13.70 -3.27 -0.68
CA LEU A 608 14.69 -2.49 0.08
C LEU A 608 14.76 -1.02 -0.35
N VAL A 609 14.72 -0.73 -1.65
CA VAL A 609 14.70 0.65 -2.14
C VAL A 609 13.37 1.34 -1.88
N TRP A 610 12.27 0.58 -1.81
CA TRP A 610 10.99 1.09 -1.31
C TRP A 610 11.03 1.48 0.17
N LEU A 611 11.67 0.68 1.02
CA LEU A 611 11.89 1.05 2.43
C LEU A 611 12.70 2.35 2.53
N LEU A 612 13.77 2.48 1.72
CA LEU A 612 14.54 3.72 1.64
C LEU A 612 13.66 4.90 1.18
N GLN A 613 12.79 4.71 0.18
CA GLN A 613 11.86 5.75 -0.26
C GLN A 613 10.97 6.23 0.89
N VAL A 614 10.34 5.31 1.62
CA VAL A 614 9.46 5.63 2.75
C VAL A 614 10.20 6.45 3.81
N TYR A 615 11.42 6.03 4.15
CA TYR A 615 12.26 6.74 5.10
C TYR A 615 12.62 8.16 4.63
N LEU A 616 13.06 8.31 3.38
CA LEU A 616 13.41 9.62 2.81
C LEU A 616 12.19 10.54 2.69
N VAL A 617 11.01 10.00 2.34
CA VAL A 617 9.75 10.77 2.30
C VAL A 617 9.38 11.29 3.69
N GLY A 618 9.55 10.46 4.74
CA GLY A 618 9.34 10.88 6.13
C GLY A 618 10.26 12.00 6.59
N ILE A 619 11.47 12.09 6.03
CA ILE A 619 12.48 13.10 6.40
C ILE A 619 12.34 14.40 5.60
N PHE A 620 12.07 14.30 4.30
CA PHE A 620 12.17 15.45 3.40
C PHE A 620 10.83 16.07 3.03
N LEU A 621 9.70 15.34 3.16
CA LEU A 621 8.39 15.91 2.85
C LEU A 621 7.63 16.30 4.13
N PRO A 622 7.11 17.53 4.20
CA PRO A 622 6.08 17.87 5.18
C PRO A 622 4.78 17.09 4.88
N ASN A 623 3.98 16.85 5.91
CA ASN A 623 2.76 16.02 5.82
C ASN A 623 3.01 14.64 5.15
N SER A 624 4.18 14.05 5.42
CA SER A 624 4.66 12.80 4.81
C SER A 624 3.65 11.65 4.92
N SER A 625 2.90 11.57 6.02
CA SER A 625 1.86 10.55 6.22
C SER A 625 0.74 10.69 5.19
N ALA A 626 0.17 11.89 4.99
CA ALA A 626 -0.85 12.07 3.97
C ALA A 626 -0.28 11.97 2.56
N GLN A 627 0.93 12.50 2.30
CA GLN A 627 1.62 12.38 1.01
C GLN A 627 1.78 10.91 0.58
N GLN A 628 2.16 10.04 1.52
CA GLN A 628 2.21 8.60 1.26
C GLN A 628 0.81 8.02 0.98
N GLY A 629 -0.23 8.47 1.69
CA GLY A 629 -1.62 8.08 1.43
C GLY A 629 -2.10 8.46 0.02
N TYR A 630 -1.80 9.69 -0.43
CA TYR A 630 -2.10 10.18 -1.78
C TYR A 630 -1.34 9.38 -2.84
N PHE A 631 -0.04 9.15 -2.61
CA PHE A 631 0.78 8.33 -3.49
C PHE A 631 0.23 6.90 -3.60
N GLU A 632 -0.18 6.26 -2.50
CA GLU A 632 -0.70 4.90 -2.55
C GLU A 632 -2.00 4.81 -3.35
N LEU A 633 -2.92 5.79 -3.21
CA LEU A 633 -4.14 5.81 -4.03
C LEU A 633 -3.81 5.94 -5.53
N ALA A 634 -2.94 6.89 -5.89
CA ALA A 634 -2.52 7.08 -7.27
C ALA A 634 -1.77 5.86 -7.82
N PHE A 635 -0.89 5.27 -6.99
CA PHE A 635 -0.12 4.10 -7.34
C PHE A 635 -1.01 2.88 -7.56
N GLU A 636 -2.02 2.64 -6.70
CA GLU A 636 -3.02 1.58 -6.83
C GLU A 636 -3.73 1.66 -8.19
N ILE A 637 -4.26 2.82 -8.56
CA ILE A 637 -4.89 3.04 -9.88
C ILE A 637 -3.87 2.79 -11.01
N SER A 638 -2.64 3.27 -10.84
CA SER A 638 -1.59 3.06 -11.84
C SER A 638 -1.17 1.59 -11.99
N THR A 639 -1.52 0.70 -11.07
CA THR A 639 -1.16 -0.72 -11.21
C THR A 639 -2.01 -1.46 -12.25
N ILE A 640 -3.16 -0.92 -12.63
CA ILE A 640 -4.08 -1.56 -13.59
C ILE A 640 -3.40 -1.87 -14.94
N PRO A 641 -2.64 -0.95 -15.56
CA PRO A 641 -1.80 -1.24 -16.72
C PRO A 641 -0.84 -2.45 -16.57
N GLN A 642 -0.45 -2.83 -15.36
CA GLN A 642 0.42 -4.00 -15.11
C GLN A 642 -0.28 -5.34 -15.36
N ALA A 643 -1.60 -5.38 -15.59
CA ALA A 643 -2.30 -6.62 -15.96
C ALA A 643 -1.66 -7.33 -17.18
N ILE A 644 -0.94 -6.58 -18.03
CA ILE A 644 -0.17 -7.10 -19.16
C ILE A 644 0.97 -8.04 -18.74
N ALA A 645 1.48 -7.94 -17.50
CA ALA A 645 2.49 -8.86 -16.99
C ALA A 645 2.00 -10.32 -17.05
N LEU A 646 0.69 -10.55 -16.97
CA LEU A 646 0.09 -11.88 -17.11
C LEU A 646 0.33 -12.48 -18.52
N LEU A 647 0.28 -11.66 -19.57
CA LEU A 647 0.65 -12.09 -20.92
C LEU A 647 2.13 -12.49 -20.95
N MET A 648 2.99 -11.64 -20.38
CA MET A 648 4.44 -11.88 -20.36
C MET A 648 4.80 -13.16 -19.60
N HIS A 649 4.15 -13.42 -18.46
CA HIS A 649 4.27 -14.69 -17.73
C HIS A 649 3.88 -15.90 -18.59
N SER A 650 2.82 -15.78 -19.42
CA SER A 650 2.38 -16.86 -20.31
C SER A 650 3.35 -17.15 -21.47
N MET A 651 4.21 -16.19 -21.82
CA MET A 651 5.19 -16.33 -22.90
C MET A 651 6.43 -17.12 -22.51
N LEU A 652 6.71 -17.29 -21.21
CA LEU A 652 7.91 -18.01 -20.76
C LEU A 652 8.00 -19.41 -21.39
N GLY A 653 6.88 -20.13 -21.48
CA GLY A 653 6.82 -21.46 -22.10
C GLY A 653 7.17 -21.43 -23.59
N SER A 654 6.54 -20.54 -24.37
CA SER A 654 6.79 -20.45 -25.82
C SER A 654 8.20 -19.97 -26.16
N LEU A 655 8.74 -19.03 -25.38
CA LEU A 655 10.13 -18.60 -25.52
C LEU A 655 11.11 -19.74 -25.21
N THR A 656 10.82 -20.53 -24.16
CA THR A 656 11.66 -21.68 -23.78
C THR A 656 11.65 -22.77 -24.85
N GLU A 657 10.48 -23.12 -25.39
CA GLU A 657 10.35 -24.08 -26.50
C GLU A 657 11.16 -23.63 -27.73
N ALA A 658 11.04 -22.36 -28.11
CA ALA A 658 11.77 -21.83 -29.25
C ALA A 658 13.30 -21.82 -29.01
N HIS A 659 13.75 -21.54 -27.79
CA HIS A 659 15.15 -21.60 -27.39
C HIS A 659 15.71 -23.02 -27.42
N GLU A 660 15.02 -23.99 -26.81
CA GLU A 660 15.48 -25.37 -26.66
C GLU A 660 15.64 -26.05 -28.03
N TYR A 661 14.63 -25.90 -28.89
CA TYR A 661 14.64 -26.47 -30.24
C TYR A 661 15.34 -25.60 -31.28
N LYS A 662 16.00 -24.52 -30.85
CA LYS A 662 16.78 -23.60 -31.70
C LYS A 662 15.97 -23.01 -32.86
N LYS A 663 14.68 -22.78 -32.64
CA LYS A 663 13.72 -22.20 -33.60
C LYS A 663 13.81 -20.68 -33.55
N LYS A 664 14.73 -20.13 -34.33
CA LYS A 664 15.09 -18.70 -34.27
C LYS A 664 13.97 -17.78 -34.76
N ASN A 665 13.25 -18.17 -35.81
CA ASN A 665 12.18 -17.35 -36.35
C ASN A 665 10.97 -17.35 -35.40
N LEU A 666 10.65 -18.50 -34.81
CA LEU A 666 9.62 -18.62 -33.79
C LEU A 666 9.96 -17.84 -32.53
N LEU A 667 11.23 -17.87 -32.10
CA LEU A 667 11.71 -17.08 -30.97
C LEU A 667 11.54 -15.57 -31.24
N ASN A 668 12.04 -15.09 -32.37
CA ASN A 668 11.93 -13.69 -32.78
C ASN A 668 10.47 -13.24 -32.93
N TYR A 669 9.62 -14.11 -33.50
CA TYR A 669 8.20 -13.84 -33.66
C TYR A 669 7.46 -13.79 -32.31
N THR A 670 7.82 -14.68 -31.38
CA THR A 670 7.26 -14.70 -30.02
C THR A 670 7.69 -13.48 -29.23
N SER A 671 8.98 -13.10 -29.28
CA SER A 671 9.50 -11.87 -28.67
C SER A 671 8.81 -10.63 -29.24
N PHE A 672 8.71 -10.53 -30.57
CA PHE A 672 8.00 -9.42 -31.23
C PHE A 672 6.53 -9.32 -30.81
N ASN A 673 5.79 -10.44 -30.77
CA ASN A 673 4.40 -10.40 -30.37
C ASN A 673 4.22 -10.03 -28.90
N GLY A 674 5.13 -10.46 -28.02
CA GLY A 674 5.15 -9.97 -26.64
C GLY A 674 5.27 -8.46 -26.57
N THR A 675 6.27 -7.90 -27.25
CA THR A 675 6.45 -6.45 -27.31
C THR A 675 5.25 -5.74 -27.94
N LYS A 676 4.72 -6.25 -29.05
CA LYS A 676 3.56 -5.66 -29.75
C LYS A 676 2.32 -5.62 -28.87
N TRP A 677 1.91 -6.77 -28.33
CA TRP A 677 0.73 -6.85 -27.48
C TRP A 677 0.96 -6.14 -26.14
N GLY A 678 2.18 -6.21 -25.61
CA GLY A 678 2.63 -5.41 -24.48
C GLY A 678 2.33 -3.92 -24.67
N SER A 679 2.84 -3.34 -25.74
CA SER A 679 2.64 -1.93 -26.09
C SER A 679 1.17 -1.58 -26.38
N ILE A 680 0.46 -2.40 -27.16
CA ILE A 680 -0.97 -2.17 -27.49
C ILE A 680 -1.78 -1.98 -26.21
N TRP A 681 -1.68 -2.92 -25.28
CA TRP A 681 -2.51 -2.91 -24.07
C TRP A 681 -2.05 -1.88 -23.05
N THR A 682 -0.74 -1.73 -22.85
CA THR A 682 -0.22 -0.73 -21.92
C THR A 682 -0.52 0.69 -22.41
N PHE A 683 -0.33 0.99 -23.69
CA PHE A 683 -0.63 2.34 -24.20
C PHE A 683 -2.12 2.63 -24.21
N TYR A 684 -2.97 1.64 -24.46
CA TYR A 684 -4.42 1.77 -24.26
C TYR A 684 -4.75 2.18 -22.82
N LEU A 685 -4.37 1.36 -21.83
CA LEU A 685 -4.72 1.60 -20.43
C LEU A 685 -4.09 2.90 -19.90
N CYS A 686 -2.83 3.17 -20.27
CA CYS A 686 -2.18 4.43 -19.89
C CYS A 686 -2.85 5.64 -20.53
N ALA A 687 -3.29 5.58 -21.79
CA ALA A 687 -4.03 6.68 -22.42
C ALA A 687 -5.38 6.92 -21.74
N VAL A 688 -6.09 5.85 -21.34
CA VAL A 688 -7.34 5.96 -20.58
C VAL A 688 -7.10 6.70 -19.27
N PHE A 689 -6.24 6.17 -18.40
CA PHE A 689 -6.02 6.75 -17.07
C PHE A 689 -5.30 8.09 -17.11
N TRP A 690 -4.50 8.39 -18.13
CA TRP A 690 -3.99 9.74 -18.33
C TRP A 690 -5.13 10.70 -18.66
N ALA A 691 -6.04 10.33 -19.56
CA ALA A 691 -7.11 11.21 -19.99
C ALA A 691 -8.15 11.50 -18.90
N ILE A 692 -8.54 10.48 -18.11
CA ILE A 692 -9.66 10.59 -17.15
C ILE A 692 -9.24 10.46 -15.68
N GLY A 693 -7.98 10.14 -15.39
CA GLY A 693 -7.57 9.75 -14.04
C GLY A 693 -7.68 10.86 -13.00
N ARG A 694 -7.49 12.13 -13.39
CA ARG A 694 -7.70 13.28 -12.51
C ARG A 694 -9.17 13.37 -12.11
N GLU A 695 -10.05 13.42 -13.10
CA GLU A 695 -11.49 13.57 -12.92
C GLU A 695 -12.07 12.34 -12.20
N PHE A 696 -11.52 11.15 -12.45
CA PHE A 696 -11.86 9.95 -11.71
C PHE A 696 -11.48 10.08 -10.24
N ILE A 697 -10.25 10.47 -9.89
CA ILE A 697 -9.84 10.60 -8.48
C ILE A 697 -10.63 11.68 -7.76
N ILE A 698 -10.75 12.88 -8.32
CA ILE A 698 -11.46 13.99 -7.68
C ILE A 698 -12.95 13.67 -7.58
N GLY A 699 -13.55 13.21 -8.68
CA GLY A 699 -14.96 12.83 -8.74
C GLY A 699 -15.32 11.63 -7.86
N ALA A 700 -14.42 10.66 -7.67
CA ALA A 700 -14.65 9.47 -6.86
C ALA A 700 -14.26 9.65 -5.39
N SER A 701 -13.07 10.17 -5.11
CA SER A 701 -12.48 10.26 -3.76
C SER A 701 -12.72 11.61 -3.08
N GLY A 702 -12.97 12.67 -3.84
CA GLY A 702 -13.27 14.02 -3.33
C GLY A 702 -12.09 14.99 -3.47
N PRO A 703 -12.31 16.30 -3.23
CA PRO A 703 -11.31 17.36 -3.44
C PRO A 703 -10.04 17.18 -2.61
N ASN A 704 -10.15 16.62 -1.40
CA ASN A 704 -9.00 16.36 -0.50
C ASN A 704 -7.97 15.38 -1.09
N TRP A 705 -8.32 14.66 -2.16
CA TRP A 705 -7.43 13.71 -2.84
C TRP A 705 -6.77 14.28 -4.11
N GLU A 706 -6.91 15.58 -4.39
CA GLU A 706 -6.27 16.23 -5.54
C GLU A 706 -4.75 15.98 -5.64
N PRO A 707 -3.95 15.96 -4.55
CA PRO A 707 -2.54 15.64 -4.65
C PRO A 707 -2.25 14.26 -5.27
N ALA A 708 -3.15 13.29 -5.10
CA ALA A 708 -3.04 11.99 -5.76
C ALA A 708 -3.27 12.10 -7.28
N ALA A 709 -4.19 12.98 -7.71
CA ALA A 709 -4.50 13.20 -9.11
C ALA A 709 -3.32 13.80 -9.89
N ILE A 710 -2.54 14.68 -9.27
CA ILE A 710 -1.33 15.29 -9.86
C ILE A 710 -0.29 14.22 -10.23
N LEU A 711 -0.23 13.10 -9.51
CA LEU A 711 0.75 12.03 -9.74
C LEU A 711 0.40 11.14 -10.94
N ILE A 712 -0.86 11.11 -11.38
CA ILE A 712 -1.33 10.15 -12.39
C ILE A 712 -0.59 10.28 -13.72
N PRO A 713 -0.42 11.47 -14.33
CA PRO A 713 0.33 11.59 -15.59
C PRO A 713 1.75 11.01 -15.52
N TYR A 714 2.48 11.31 -14.44
CA TYR A 714 3.84 10.80 -14.22
C TYR A 714 3.85 9.28 -14.03
N LEU A 715 2.89 8.75 -13.26
CA LEU A 715 2.75 7.31 -13.08
C LEU A 715 2.41 6.62 -14.41
N MET A 716 1.60 7.23 -15.28
CA MET A 716 1.28 6.67 -16.59
C MET A 716 2.53 6.57 -17.48
N ILE A 717 3.41 7.58 -17.46
CA ILE A 717 4.71 7.52 -18.14
C ILE A 717 5.55 6.36 -17.59
N TYR A 718 5.64 6.23 -16.26
CA TYR A 718 6.33 5.10 -15.63
C TYR A 718 5.78 3.75 -16.09
N ARG A 719 4.45 3.60 -16.16
CA ARG A 719 3.81 2.34 -16.60
C ARG A 719 4.03 2.02 -18.07
N MET A 720 4.15 3.04 -18.94
CA MET A 720 4.43 2.83 -20.37
C MET A 720 5.78 2.12 -20.62
N LEU A 721 6.73 2.20 -19.67
CA LEU A 721 8.04 1.54 -19.76
C LEU A 721 8.02 0.09 -19.26
N GLY A 722 7.05 -0.28 -18.41
CA GLY A 722 6.97 -1.59 -17.76
C GLY A 722 7.07 -2.81 -18.68
N PRO A 723 6.34 -2.88 -19.82
CA PRO A 723 6.36 -4.05 -20.70
C PRO A 723 7.75 -4.45 -21.19
N PHE A 724 8.65 -3.49 -21.43
CA PHE A 724 10.00 -3.77 -21.94
C PHE A 724 10.89 -4.40 -20.87
N SER A 725 10.74 -3.91 -19.65
CA SER A 725 11.38 -4.42 -18.45
C SER A 725 11.00 -5.89 -18.22
N TRP A 726 9.70 -6.18 -18.16
CA TRP A 726 9.20 -7.52 -17.87
C TRP A 726 9.48 -8.50 -19.01
N GLN A 727 9.29 -8.09 -20.27
CA GLN A 727 9.61 -8.91 -21.44
C GLN A 727 11.07 -9.38 -21.38
N SER A 728 12.00 -8.47 -21.08
CA SER A 728 13.42 -8.80 -20.95
C SER A 728 13.70 -9.80 -19.84
N ASP A 729 13.01 -9.68 -18.70
CA ASP A 729 13.13 -10.60 -17.57
C ASP A 729 12.75 -12.04 -17.98
N PHE A 730 11.69 -12.22 -18.80
CA PHE A 730 11.30 -13.54 -19.31
C PHE A 730 12.22 -14.06 -20.43
N GLU A 731 12.79 -13.17 -21.24
CA GLU A 731 13.81 -13.56 -22.22
C GLU A 731 15.10 -14.05 -21.53
N PHE A 732 15.50 -13.45 -20.40
CA PHE A 732 16.59 -13.96 -19.59
C PHE A 732 16.27 -15.31 -18.96
N ALA A 733 15.06 -15.46 -18.42
CA ALA A 733 14.60 -16.70 -17.79
C ALA A 733 14.51 -17.86 -18.79
N SER A 734 13.88 -17.65 -19.94
CA SER A 734 13.72 -18.68 -20.99
C SER A 734 15.05 -19.12 -21.61
N ALA A 735 16.05 -18.23 -21.63
CA ALA A 735 17.40 -18.55 -22.09
C ALA A 735 18.31 -19.16 -21.00
N ASN A 736 17.76 -19.57 -19.86
CA ASN A 736 18.49 -20.09 -18.69
C ASN A 736 19.60 -19.16 -18.18
N LYS A 737 19.36 -17.83 -18.22
CA LYS A 737 20.33 -16.80 -17.80
C LYS A 737 19.74 -15.83 -16.77
N PRO A 738 19.19 -16.32 -15.63
CA PRO A 738 18.55 -15.47 -14.62
C PRO A 738 19.50 -14.46 -13.96
N ILE A 739 20.82 -14.67 -14.04
CA ILE A 739 21.82 -13.72 -13.53
C ILE A 739 21.70 -12.35 -14.20
N TYR A 740 21.29 -12.28 -15.47
CA TYR A 740 21.10 -11.01 -16.17
C TYR A 740 19.86 -10.26 -15.66
N ALA A 741 18.82 -10.96 -15.22
CA ALA A 741 17.68 -10.32 -14.54
C ALA A 741 18.12 -9.69 -13.21
N GLY A 742 18.90 -10.43 -12.40
CA GLY A 742 19.47 -9.91 -11.15
C GLY A 742 20.34 -8.66 -11.36
N ILE A 743 21.20 -8.66 -12.38
CA ILE A 743 22.01 -7.48 -12.73
C ILE A 743 21.13 -6.30 -13.14
N SER A 744 20.11 -6.54 -13.96
CA SER A 744 19.17 -5.50 -14.39
C SER A 744 18.41 -4.87 -13.21
N TRP A 745 17.96 -5.66 -12.22
CA TRP A 745 17.32 -5.11 -11.01
C TRP A 745 18.28 -4.33 -10.12
N ILE A 746 19.53 -4.78 -9.95
CA ILE A 746 20.54 -4.03 -9.17
C ILE A 746 20.80 -2.66 -9.82
N ILE A 747 20.91 -2.61 -11.15
CA ILE A 747 21.10 -1.34 -11.88
C ILE A 747 19.88 -0.43 -11.70
N GLU A 748 18.67 -0.95 -11.90
CA GLU A 748 17.42 -0.21 -11.73
C GLU A 748 17.31 0.39 -10.33
N GLN A 749 17.39 -0.47 -9.30
CA GLN A 749 17.18 -0.06 -7.92
C GLN A 749 18.34 0.80 -7.40
N GLY A 750 19.57 0.58 -7.86
CA GLY A 750 20.72 1.43 -7.56
C GLY A 750 20.57 2.85 -8.11
N ILE A 751 20.17 2.99 -9.38
CA ILE A 751 19.89 4.31 -9.98
C ILE A 751 18.73 4.98 -9.26
N ARG A 752 17.66 4.24 -8.98
CA ARG A 752 16.48 4.76 -8.27
C ARG A 752 16.85 5.28 -6.88
N ALA A 753 17.65 4.55 -6.10
CA ALA A 753 18.06 4.98 -4.75
C ALA A 753 18.83 6.31 -4.78
N VAL A 754 19.77 6.46 -5.73
CA VAL A 754 20.55 7.70 -5.89
C VAL A 754 19.64 8.86 -6.33
N LEU A 755 18.77 8.63 -7.32
CA LEU A 755 17.86 9.66 -7.81
C LEU A 755 16.82 10.06 -6.76
N LEU A 756 16.32 9.12 -5.95
CA LEU A 756 15.42 9.43 -4.84
C LEU A 756 16.08 10.42 -3.88
N PHE A 757 17.31 10.15 -3.46
CA PHE A 757 18.05 11.04 -2.57
C PHE A 757 18.25 12.44 -3.20
N VAL A 758 18.74 12.50 -4.44
CA VAL A 758 19.05 13.78 -5.10
C VAL A 758 17.78 14.58 -5.42
N LEU A 759 16.74 13.96 -5.97
CA LEU A 759 15.54 14.67 -6.42
C LEU A 759 14.67 15.10 -5.24
N LEU A 760 14.55 14.29 -4.18
CA LEU A 760 13.76 14.67 -3.00
C LEU A 760 14.33 15.91 -2.32
N ILE A 761 15.66 15.99 -2.15
CA ILE A 761 16.34 17.14 -1.54
C ILE A 761 16.11 18.44 -2.33
N ASN A 762 16.03 18.35 -3.67
CA ASN A 762 15.94 19.53 -4.52
C ASN A 762 14.50 19.95 -4.84
N MET A 763 13.56 19.01 -4.92
CA MET A 763 12.19 19.28 -5.36
C MET A 763 11.15 19.25 -4.23
N ASN A 764 11.45 18.62 -3.09
CA ASN A 764 10.55 18.48 -1.93
C ASN A 764 9.10 18.05 -2.29
N SER A 765 8.95 17.15 -3.27
CA SER A 765 7.64 16.75 -3.80
C SER A 765 7.58 15.27 -4.12
N MET A 766 6.39 14.67 -4.01
CA MET A 766 6.17 13.27 -4.35
C MET A 766 6.32 13.00 -5.86
N VAL A 767 6.30 14.05 -6.70
CA VAL A 767 6.65 13.94 -8.13
C VAL A 767 8.11 13.49 -8.30
N ALA A 768 9.02 13.93 -7.43
CA ALA A 768 10.44 13.54 -7.46
C ALA A 768 10.61 12.03 -7.30
N VAL A 769 9.78 11.41 -6.45
CA VAL A 769 9.74 9.96 -6.26
C VAL A 769 9.36 9.28 -7.57
N VAL A 770 8.31 9.75 -8.25
CA VAL A 770 7.86 9.18 -9.54
C VAL A 770 8.91 9.35 -10.64
N LEU A 771 9.57 10.51 -10.72
CA LEU A 771 10.65 10.75 -11.67
C LEU A 771 11.82 9.78 -11.46
N ALA A 772 12.18 9.47 -10.21
CA ALA A 772 13.21 8.48 -9.92
C ALA A 772 12.85 7.09 -10.47
N TYR A 773 11.57 6.68 -10.41
CA TYR A 773 11.12 5.43 -11.06
C TYR A 773 11.28 5.48 -12.58
N ILE A 774 10.84 6.57 -13.23
CA ILE A 774 10.87 6.72 -14.69
C ILE A 774 12.29 6.59 -15.22
N PHE A 775 13.24 7.32 -14.64
CA PHE A 775 14.63 7.28 -15.08
C PHE A 775 15.31 5.94 -14.77
N ALA A 776 15.02 5.35 -13.61
CA ALA A 776 15.59 4.06 -13.23
C ALA A 776 15.11 2.92 -14.15
N ILE A 777 13.80 2.80 -14.40
CA ILE A 777 13.27 1.77 -15.28
C ILE A 777 13.70 2.01 -16.74
N GLY A 778 13.74 3.27 -17.20
CA GLY A 778 14.24 3.59 -18.53
C GLY A 778 15.71 3.18 -18.73
N ALA A 779 16.55 3.37 -17.70
CA ALA A 779 17.93 2.89 -17.71
C ALA A 779 18.01 1.34 -17.72
N LYS A 780 17.17 0.67 -16.92
CA LYS A 780 17.05 -0.80 -16.96
C LYS A 780 16.68 -1.28 -18.35
N ASP A 781 15.66 -0.72 -18.97
CA ASP A 781 15.16 -1.16 -20.27
C ASP A 781 16.25 -1.06 -21.34
N ILE A 782 17.00 0.05 -21.38
CA ILE A 782 18.12 0.22 -22.32
C ILE A 782 19.17 -0.88 -22.10
N VAL A 783 19.58 -1.12 -20.85
CA VAL A 783 20.58 -2.13 -20.52
C VAL A 783 20.07 -3.54 -20.87
N ALA A 784 18.84 -3.84 -20.50
CA ALA A 784 18.22 -5.13 -20.71
C ALA A 784 18.11 -5.46 -22.21
N LEU A 785 17.65 -4.49 -23.03
CA LEU A 785 17.59 -4.64 -24.49
C LEU A 785 18.97 -4.85 -25.13
N ILE A 786 20.02 -4.18 -24.62
CA ILE A 786 21.40 -4.39 -25.08
C ILE A 786 21.87 -5.81 -24.73
N ILE A 787 21.59 -6.28 -23.51
CA ILE A 787 21.97 -7.63 -23.07
C ILE A 787 21.22 -8.68 -23.89
N VAL A 788 19.91 -8.54 -24.06
CA VAL A 788 19.08 -9.41 -24.91
C VAL A 788 19.70 -9.52 -26.29
N ARG A 789 19.96 -8.37 -26.95
CA ARG A 789 20.48 -8.34 -28.32
C ARG A 789 21.86 -8.98 -28.45
N LYS A 790 22.74 -8.79 -27.45
CA LYS A 790 24.13 -9.26 -27.49
C LYS A 790 24.30 -10.69 -26.98
N LYS A 791 23.46 -11.14 -26.05
CA LYS A 791 23.69 -12.37 -25.26
C LYS A 791 22.57 -13.40 -25.39
N ILE A 792 21.36 -13.01 -25.81
CA ILE A 792 20.20 -13.91 -25.93
C ILE A 792 19.90 -14.19 -27.40
N HIS A 793 19.42 -13.20 -28.15
CA HIS A 793 19.06 -13.36 -29.56
C HIS A 793 19.01 -12.00 -30.29
N LYS A 794 19.14 -12.03 -31.62
CA LYS A 794 18.94 -10.83 -32.45
C LYS A 794 17.46 -10.71 -32.80
N TRP A 795 16.77 -9.85 -32.07
CA TRP A 795 15.39 -9.51 -32.33
C TRP A 795 15.24 -8.64 -33.59
N ASP A 796 14.15 -8.87 -34.31
CA ASP A 796 13.76 -8.12 -35.51
C ASP A 796 12.32 -7.61 -35.31
N TRP A 797 12.18 -6.55 -34.52
CA TRP A 797 10.86 -6.00 -34.22
C TRP A 797 10.39 -5.10 -35.36
N ASN A 798 9.17 -5.36 -35.84
CA ASN A 798 8.44 -4.37 -36.63
C ASN A 798 8.03 -3.22 -35.71
N ALA A 799 8.88 -2.19 -35.62
CA ALA A 799 8.68 -1.04 -34.74
C ALA A 799 7.38 -0.27 -35.03
N TRP A 800 6.88 -0.34 -36.28
CA TRP A 800 5.62 0.31 -36.63
C TRP A 800 4.43 -0.37 -35.95
N GLN A 801 4.30 -1.68 -36.11
CA GLN A 801 3.23 -2.44 -35.48
C GLN A 801 3.38 -2.51 -33.95
N ALA A 802 4.61 -2.56 -33.44
CA ALA A 802 4.86 -2.69 -32.01
C ALA A 802 4.76 -1.36 -31.24
N PHE A 803 5.02 -0.21 -31.86
CA PHE A 803 5.07 1.08 -31.16
C PHE A 803 4.28 2.19 -31.85
N VAL A 804 4.57 2.46 -33.12
CA VAL A 804 4.04 3.66 -33.79
C VAL A 804 2.52 3.61 -33.91
N ALA A 805 1.95 2.53 -34.45
CA ALA A 805 0.51 2.39 -34.57
C ALA A 805 -0.21 2.38 -33.20
N PRO A 806 0.26 1.65 -32.17
CA PRO A 806 -0.25 1.75 -30.81
C PRO A 806 -0.21 3.16 -30.21
N ILE A 807 0.91 3.90 -30.36
CA ILE A 807 1.06 5.27 -29.84
C ILE A 807 0.08 6.22 -30.53
N LEU A 808 -0.01 6.19 -31.86
CA LEU A 808 -0.97 7.01 -32.61
C LEU A 808 -2.42 6.71 -32.19
N SER A 809 -2.73 5.43 -31.95
CA SER A 809 -4.04 5.01 -31.45
C SER A 809 -4.32 5.53 -30.04
N ALA A 810 -3.31 5.52 -29.16
CA ALA A 810 -3.41 6.06 -27.81
C ALA A 810 -3.60 7.57 -27.80
N ILE A 811 -2.92 8.31 -28.69
CA ILE A 811 -3.11 9.75 -28.86
C ILE A 811 -4.55 10.06 -29.30
N MET A 812 -5.07 9.34 -30.31
CA MET A 812 -6.46 9.52 -30.74
C MET A 812 -7.45 9.20 -29.63
N LEU A 813 -7.20 8.12 -28.89
CA LEU A 813 -8.04 7.75 -27.76
C LEU A 813 -8.04 8.80 -26.66
N PHE A 814 -6.87 9.33 -26.31
CA PHE A 814 -6.71 10.39 -25.33
C PHE A 814 -7.53 11.62 -25.73
N ILE A 815 -7.46 12.04 -27.00
CA ILE A 815 -8.24 13.18 -27.52
C ILE A 815 -9.75 12.93 -27.38
N ILE A 816 -10.22 11.74 -27.76
CA ILE A 816 -11.64 11.37 -27.65
C ILE A 816 -12.09 11.39 -26.18
N LEU A 817 -11.30 10.80 -25.29
CA LEU A 817 -11.60 10.76 -23.86
C LEU A 817 -11.58 12.14 -23.22
N ARG A 818 -10.64 13.02 -23.57
CA ARG A 818 -10.67 14.42 -23.12
C ARG A 818 -11.90 15.17 -23.64
N GLY A 819 -12.36 14.87 -24.86
CA GLY A 819 -13.64 15.37 -25.36
C GLY A 819 -14.83 14.88 -24.53
N LEU A 820 -14.83 13.61 -24.12
CA LEU A 820 -15.87 13.08 -23.22
C LEU A 820 -15.79 13.68 -21.82
N VAL A 821 -14.60 13.92 -21.29
CA VAL A 821 -14.41 14.64 -20.02
C VAL A 821 -15.05 16.02 -20.12
N PHE A 822 -14.74 16.79 -21.16
CA PHE A 822 -15.33 18.11 -21.38
C PHE A 822 -16.87 18.06 -21.45
N ILE A 823 -17.43 17.07 -22.14
CA ILE A 823 -18.89 16.92 -22.25
C ILE A 823 -19.51 16.54 -20.89
N PHE A 824 -19.00 15.50 -20.24
CA PHE A 824 -19.65 14.96 -19.04
C PHE A 824 -19.34 15.75 -17.78
N VAL A 825 -18.11 16.21 -17.61
CA VAL A 825 -17.66 16.95 -16.42
C VAL A 825 -17.96 18.42 -16.60
N ASP A 826 -17.39 19.08 -17.62
CA ASP A 826 -17.43 20.54 -17.70
C ASP A 826 -18.80 21.09 -18.14
N LEU A 827 -19.55 20.34 -18.96
CA LEU A 827 -20.82 20.81 -19.53
C LEU A 827 -22.07 20.25 -18.86
N LEU A 828 -22.09 18.96 -18.48
CA LEU A 828 -23.34 18.26 -18.12
C LEU A 828 -23.52 17.96 -16.62
N LEU A 829 -22.53 17.34 -15.97
CA LEU A 829 -22.70 16.72 -14.66
C LEU A 829 -21.81 17.32 -13.56
N GLY A 830 -20.82 18.13 -13.90
CA GLY A 830 -19.81 18.62 -12.96
C GLY A 830 -18.82 17.53 -12.51
N GLU A 831 -17.87 17.94 -11.66
CA GLU A 831 -16.99 17.00 -10.97
C GLU A 831 -17.79 16.23 -9.90
N GLY A 832 -17.88 14.91 -10.03
CA GLY A 832 -18.66 14.10 -9.10
C GLY A 832 -18.58 12.59 -9.37
N ILE A 833 -19.22 11.81 -8.51
CA ILE A 833 -19.17 10.34 -8.60
C ILE A 833 -19.76 9.84 -9.93
N LEU A 834 -20.86 10.45 -10.36
CA LEU A 834 -21.55 10.04 -11.57
C LEU A 834 -20.69 10.24 -12.82
N SER A 835 -20.06 11.41 -12.97
CA SER A 835 -19.15 11.68 -14.09
C SER A 835 -17.92 10.78 -14.03
N ALA A 836 -17.31 10.58 -12.85
CA ALA A 836 -16.20 9.64 -12.66
C ALA A 836 -16.53 8.20 -13.07
N MET A 837 -17.69 7.66 -12.64
CA MET A 837 -18.10 6.29 -12.97
C MET A 837 -18.44 6.11 -14.45
N ILE A 838 -19.11 7.09 -15.07
CA ILE A 838 -19.41 7.06 -16.51
C ILE A 838 -18.10 7.05 -17.30
N LEU A 839 -17.19 7.99 -17.01
CA LEU A 839 -15.90 8.07 -17.69
C LEU A 839 -15.10 6.78 -17.53
N PHE A 840 -15.11 6.16 -16.34
CA PHE A 840 -14.44 4.90 -16.09
C PHE A 840 -15.03 3.74 -16.91
N ILE A 841 -16.36 3.58 -16.92
CA ILE A 841 -17.03 2.52 -17.69
C ILE A 841 -16.77 2.70 -19.19
N PHE A 842 -16.89 3.93 -19.71
CA PHE A 842 -16.56 4.23 -21.09
C PHE A 842 -15.09 3.93 -21.39
N GLY A 843 -14.19 4.39 -20.52
CA GLY A 843 -12.75 4.23 -20.64
C GLY A 843 -12.29 2.78 -20.68
N LEU A 844 -12.86 1.88 -19.85
CA LEU A 844 -12.44 0.48 -19.79
C LEU A 844 -13.19 -0.47 -20.72
N PHE A 845 -14.50 -0.27 -20.97
CA PHE A 845 -15.31 -1.25 -21.71
C PHE A 845 -15.59 -0.84 -23.15
N ILE A 846 -15.76 0.46 -23.41
CA ILE A 846 -16.15 0.93 -24.76
C ILE A 846 -14.90 1.31 -25.55
N MET A 847 -14.00 2.04 -24.90
CA MET A 847 -12.82 2.64 -25.51
C MET A 847 -11.76 1.63 -25.95
N GLU A 848 -11.71 0.43 -25.38
CA GLU A 848 -10.82 -0.64 -25.88
C GLU A 848 -11.14 -1.04 -27.33
N HIS A 849 -12.43 -1.05 -27.69
CA HIS A 849 -12.90 -1.43 -29.01
C HIS A 849 -12.59 -0.32 -30.02
N ILE A 850 -12.74 0.94 -29.59
CA ILE A 850 -12.38 2.13 -30.38
C ILE A 850 -10.86 2.20 -30.58
N PHE A 851 -10.09 1.92 -29.53
CA PHE A 851 -8.64 1.84 -29.60
C PHE A 851 -8.20 0.74 -30.59
N SER A 852 -8.78 -0.46 -30.49
CA SER A 852 -8.52 -1.56 -31.43
C SER A 852 -8.77 -1.18 -32.89
N PHE A 853 -9.86 -0.43 -33.14
CA PHE A 853 -10.14 0.13 -34.46
C PHE A 853 -9.04 1.08 -34.93
N PHE A 854 -8.57 2.00 -34.09
CA PHE A 854 -7.47 2.90 -34.46
C PHE A 854 -6.14 2.17 -34.69
N VAL A 855 -5.85 1.11 -33.92
CA VAL A 855 -4.67 0.29 -34.16
C VAL A 855 -4.73 -0.35 -35.55
N GLY A 856 -5.90 -0.86 -35.95
CA GLY A 856 -6.15 -1.29 -37.34
C GLY A 856 -5.99 -0.16 -38.36
N LEU A 857 -6.58 1.01 -38.09
CA LEU A 857 -6.55 2.17 -38.97
C LEU A 857 -5.14 2.69 -39.23
N PHE A 858 -4.26 2.65 -38.23
CA PHE A 858 -2.87 3.11 -38.36
C PHE A 858 -1.89 2.02 -38.81
N GLY A 859 -2.39 0.88 -39.30
CA GLY A 859 -1.55 -0.19 -39.85
C GLY A 859 -0.83 -1.02 -38.77
N GLY A 860 -1.39 -1.11 -37.57
CA GLY A 860 -0.89 -1.95 -36.48
C GLY A 860 -1.11 -3.45 -36.71
N TYR A 861 -1.88 -3.82 -37.75
CA TYR A 861 -2.05 -5.20 -38.18
C TYR A 861 -1.85 -5.34 -39.70
N ASP A 862 -1.20 -6.45 -40.06
CA ASP A 862 -1.21 -7.03 -41.41
C ASP A 862 -2.19 -8.22 -41.48
N GLU A 863 -2.38 -8.80 -42.66
CA GLU A 863 -3.28 -9.96 -42.83
C GLU A 863 -2.93 -11.13 -41.90
N ASN A 864 -1.65 -11.36 -41.65
CA ASN A 864 -1.18 -12.51 -40.88
C ASN A 864 -1.47 -12.33 -39.40
N THR A 865 -1.13 -11.17 -38.84
CA THR A 865 -1.39 -10.83 -37.45
C THR A 865 -2.89 -10.61 -37.17
N LEU A 866 -3.70 -10.20 -38.15
CA LEU A 866 -5.16 -10.19 -38.04
C LEU A 866 -5.73 -11.61 -37.96
N LYS A 867 -5.24 -12.54 -38.78
CA LYS A 867 -5.67 -13.95 -38.73
C LYS A 867 -5.38 -14.59 -37.37
N ASP A 868 -4.19 -14.31 -36.81
CA ASP A 868 -3.85 -14.79 -35.47
C ASP A 868 -4.76 -14.19 -34.38
N LEU A 869 -5.12 -12.91 -34.49
CA LEU A 869 -6.09 -12.28 -33.59
C LEU A 869 -7.50 -12.88 -33.74
N GLU A 870 -7.95 -13.12 -34.96
CA GLU A 870 -9.24 -13.76 -35.24
C GLU A 870 -9.31 -15.14 -34.58
N ARG A 871 -8.28 -15.95 -34.81
CA ARG A 871 -8.15 -17.28 -34.22
C ARG A 871 -8.16 -17.21 -32.70
N ALA A 872 -7.35 -16.34 -32.11
CA ALA A 872 -7.29 -16.16 -30.67
C ALA A 872 -8.63 -15.71 -30.06
N ALA A 873 -9.32 -14.76 -30.71
CA ALA A 873 -10.60 -14.24 -30.24
C ALA A 873 -11.72 -15.30 -30.28
N ASN A 874 -11.71 -16.17 -31.29
CA ASN A 874 -12.68 -17.26 -31.42
C ASN A 874 -12.47 -18.37 -30.38
N MET A 875 -11.25 -18.54 -29.87
CA MET A 875 -10.93 -19.48 -28.80
C MET A 875 -11.40 -19.03 -27.41
N VAL A 876 -11.73 -17.74 -27.21
CA VAL A 876 -12.14 -17.21 -25.90
C VAL A 876 -13.54 -17.71 -25.52
N THR A 877 -13.65 -18.34 -24.35
CA THR A 877 -14.90 -18.86 -23.79
C THR A 877 -15.44 -18.00 -22.63
N GLY A 878 -16.77 -17.99 -22.43
CA GLY A 878 -17.46 -17.20 -21.40
C GLY A 878 -17.59 -15.72 -21.75
N VAL A 879 -16.46 -15.02 -21.90
CA VAL A 879 -16.36 -13.59 -22.27
C VAL A 879 -16.03 -13.39 -23.77
N GLY A 880 -16.18 -14.44 -24.59
CA GLY A 880 -15.75 -14.44 -25.99
C GLY A 880 -16.49 -13.44 -26.90
N PHE A 881 -17.62 -12.87 -26.47
CA PHE A 881 -18.26 -11.82 -27.25
C PHE A 881 -17.43 -10.52 -27.25
N LEU A 882 -16.80 -10.17 -26.13
CA LEU A 882 -15.92 -8.98 -26.01
C LEU A 882 -14.66 -9.17 -26.85
N ALA A 883 -14.01 -10.33 -26.76
CA ALA A 883 -12.85 -10.66 -27.59
C ALA A 883 -13.15 -10.60 -29.09
N ARG A 884 -14.30 -11.14 -29.52
CA ARG A 884 -14.71 -11.09 -30.93
C ARG A 884 -15.08 -9.68 -31.37
N LEU A 885 -15.64 -8.85 -30.49
CA LEU A 885 -15.90 -7.44 -30.80
C LEU A 885 -14.58 -6.67 -30.95
N TYR A 886 -13.60 -6.92 -30.08
CA TYR A 886 -12.26 -6.35 -30.18
C TYR A 886 -11.59 -6.67 -31.52
N TYR A 887 -11.66 -7.94 -31.95
CA TYR A 887 -11.18 -8.37 -33.28
C TYR A 887 -11.93 -7.65 -34.42
N LYS A 888 -13.27 -7.63 -34.38
CA LYS A 888 -14.08 -6.99 -35.43
C LYS A 888 -13.75 -5.51 -35.59
N SER A 889 -13.48 -4.82 -34.49
CA SER A 889 -13.03 -3.42 -34.51
C SER A 889 -11.67 -3.26 -35.19
N ALA A 890 -10.68 -4.09 -34.83
CA ALA A 890 -9.37 -4.09 -35.50
C ALA A 890 -9.50 -4.37 -37.01
N ALA A 891 -10.28 -5.39 -37.38
CA ALA A 891 -10.51 -5.76 -38.77
C ALA A 891 -11.20 -4.65 -39.57
N LEU A 892 -12.17 -3.95 -38.97
CA LEU A 892 -12.83 -2.81 -39.59
C LEU A 892 -11.85 -1.65 -39.83
N GLY A 893 -11.02 -1.32 -38.84
CA GLY A 893 -10.00 -0.28 -38.98
C GLY A 893 -8.98 -0.62 -40.07
N ALA A 894 -8.50 -1.87 -40.07
CA ALA A 894 -7.57 -2.37 -41.08
C ALA A 894 -8.17 -2.36 -42.50
N LYS A 895 -9.45 -2.71 -42.66
CA LYS A 895 -10.14 -2.69 -43.94
C LYS A 895 -10.23 -1.28 -44.56
N ILE A 896 -10.36 -0.25 -43.72
CA ILE A 896 -10.46 1.15 -44.16
C ILE A 896 -9.06 1.77 -44.33
N SER A 897 -8.05 1.22 -43.66
CA SER A 897 -6.72 1.80 -43.59
C SER A 897 -5.97 1.79 -44.93
N PRO A 898 -5.42 2.93 -45.39
CA PRO A 898 -4.47 2.95 -46.49
C PRO A 898 -3.08 2.40 -46.10
N LEU A 899 -2.85 2.18 -44.80
CA LEU A 899 -1.60 1.66 -44.22
C LEU A 899 -1.65 0.15 -43.97
N HIS A 900 -2.80 -0.49 -44.13
CA HIS A 900 -2.92 -1.94 -43.98
C HIS A 900 -1.97 -2.66 -44.95
N ASN A 901 -1.29 -3.70 -44.46
CA ASN A 901 -0.27 -4.46 -45.20
C ASN A 901 0.97 -3.67 -45.68
N ARG A 902 1.17 -2.40 -45.30
CA ARG A 902 2.41 -1.65 -45.64
C ARG A 902 3.61 -2.05 -44.77
N PHE A 903 3.35 -2.44 -43.52
CA PHE A 903 4.37 -2.79 -42.54
C PHE A 903 4.23 -4.27 -42.19
N LYS A 904 4.53 -5.18 -43.12
CA LYS A 904 4.34 -6.62 -42.91
C LYS A 904 5.38 -7.19 -41.94
N VAL A 905 4.98 -8.20 -41.17
CA VAL A 905 5.91 -8.99 -40.34
C VAL A 905 6.59 -10.05 -41.22
N GLU A 906 7.84 -9.81 -41.61
CA GLU A 906 8.58 -10.64 -42.57
C GLU A 906 8.80 -12.07 -42.09
N MET A 907 9.01 -12.25 -40.78
CA MET A 907 9.32 -13.55 -40.16
C MET A 907 8.09 -14.45 -39.91
N TYR A 908 6.87 -14.01 -40.25
CA TYR A 908 5.64 -14.74 -39.91
C TYR A 908 5.60 -16.16 -40.51
N GLU A 909 5.78 -16.29 -41.82
CA GLU A 909 5.66 -17.59 -42.50
C GLU A 909 6.75 -18.57 -42.02
N ALA A 910 7.97 -18.07 -41.83
CA ALA A 910 9.07 -18.88 -41.29
C ALA A 910 8.82 -19.30 -39.84
N ALA A 911 8.24 -18.42 -39.01
CA ALA A 911 7.87 -18.73 -37.63
C ALA A 911 6.73 -19.75 -37.55
N GLN A 912 5.70 -19.63 -38.40
CA GLN A 912 4.60 -20.61 -38.47
C GLN A 912 5.09 -21.97 -38.94
N LYS A 913 6.02 -22.02 -39.90
CA LYS A 913 6.66 -23.27 -40.31
C LYS A 913 7.44 -23.91 -39.15
N GLU A 914 8.23 -23.13 -38.42
CA GLU A 914 8.94 -23.64 -37.24
C GLU A 914 7.96 -24.10 -36.14
N ALA A 915 6.83 -23.42 -35.97
CA ALA A 915 5.78 -23.80 -35.03
C ALA A 915 5.04 -25.08 -35.46
N GLU A 916 4.78 -25.26 -36.75
CA GLU A 916 4.23 -26.48 -37.32
C GLU A 916 5.18 -27.66 -37.15
N GLU A 917 6.48 -27.46 -37.40
CA GLU A 917 7.52 -28.47 -37.15
C GLU A 917 7.50 -28.90 -35.68
N LEU A 918 7.45 -27.94 -34.75
CA LEU A 918 7.32 -28.27 -33.32
C LEU A 918 5.98 -28.96 -33.01
N THR A 919 4.89 -28.57 -33.64
CA THR A 919 3.56 -29.18 -33.46
C THR A 919 3.54 -30.62 -33.96
N GLN A 920 4.27 -30.92 -35.04
CA GLN A 920 4.41 -32.28 -35.58
C GLN A 920 5.29 -33.16 -34.69
N ILE A 921 6.30 -32.57 -34.06
CA ILE A 921 7.17 -33.26 -33.08
C ILE A 921 6.47 -33.44 -31.73
N LYS A 922 5.47 -32.61 -31.43
CA LYS A 922 4.67 -32.67 -30.20
C LYS A 922 3.91 -34.00 -30.14
N LYS A 923 4.47 -34.96 -29.39
CA LYS A 923 3.77 -36.20 -29.04
C LYS A 923 2.70 -35.87 -28.01
N LYS A 924 1.49 -36.41 -28.18
CA LYS A 924 0.43 -36.30 -27.17
C LYS A 924 0.95 -36.95 -25.89
N ILE A 925 0.97 -36.22 -24.78
CA ILE A 925 1.15 -36.83 -23.47
C ILE A 925 -0.17 -37.54 -23.19
N VAL A 926 -0.23 -38.84 -23.48
CA VAL A 926 -1.32 -39.70 -23.02
C VAL A 926 -1.03 -39.95 -21.55
N ILE A 927 -1.72 -39.22 -20.69
CA ILE A 927 -1.90 -39.68 -19.30
C ILE A 927 -3.08 -40.64 -19.41
N GLU A 928 -2.81 -41.95 -19.37
CA GLU A 928 -3.85 -42.95 -19.17
C GLU A 928 -4.51 -42.78 -17.79
#